data_AF-A0A966UVB6-F1
#
_entry.id   AF-A0A966UVB6-F1
#
_cell.length_a   1.000
_cell.length_b   1.000
_cell.length_c   1.000
_cell.angle_alpha   90.00
_cell.angle_beta   90.00
_cell.angle_gamma   90.00
#
_symmetry.space_group_name_H-M   'P 1'
#
loop_
_entity.id
_entity.type
_entity.pdbx_description
1 polymer ?
#
loop_
_entity_poly.entity_id
_entity_poly.type
_entity_poly.pdbx_seq_one_letter_code
_entity_poly.pdbx_strand_id
1 'polypeptide(L)'
;VGPANNLSIQGALRAESFATASLVTLGGNVNLNGSLDFSNHGIASTTVGLNLVAVGKISLNAGADVTSGGAVTLQGAGGIETGADFLAVNSSITFRSPVTLTGPVAMTVQGATTVGGVPPEIRFESTLESATLGLSPNLTLDAGSFGDIVLVGGAGQTISLGAVQVVSANNLTVAAMRAQSFQQSAGYGQTTFNGPQNYSANNALSLGLGVTTQGNIAVAAASITTGNAGTVTLNAGQRIDIGSGGDISSGGAVTFTAGSGITTGGDILTSGDAVQINSPILMASDVTIDTRGGSTAGNVTFSSTVDGPYHLQVFAGQVPNKVAVVTFTGNVGALNALTELDVKAESIALNASTYKIDEVSGGLQTSSFDGAVVLGSDVTFDLEALGGKNNLSFLGTVNSDGTARSLQMAAGALRFDGAVGVLAALKNFFVLSGGPWSSTDVIRVSAATIRINPAIEATTTGVGLSLAASGEVNLAGNIGSAAIRLDSVSINGSQVRFGGTGIFTEGALTLGNGINTTPDLEGVGGSLHLDAVTGNITVAGLIDTRGKGGAAEYNGGDVTISSGGNISVASINTSAGVGKDAGLMTMDCGNGKTITLNGTLTATGGRNGSADDIDPDKRGNRDIGSHYFRRNPSGHAKHHLEFRKCGHHIFQSGQCKFSYGHQCRIRRDQWSRGGDGCGNRYFDCRYD
;
A
#
# COMPACT_ATOMS: atom_id res chain seq x y z
N VAL A 1 47.11 31.60 -41.78
CA VAL A 1 47.21 30.42 -42.66
C VAL A 1 46.17 30.58 -43.76
N GLY A 2 46.56 30.56 -45.04
CA GLY A 2 45.63 30.81 -46.16
C GLY A 2 44.62 29.68 -46.39
N PRO A 3 43.64 29.87 -47.30
CA PRO A 3 42.69 28.82 -47.72
C PRO A 3 43.46 27.56 -48.15
N ALA A 4 43.06 26.38 -47.65
CA ALA A 4 43.66 25.06 -47.92
C ALA A 4 45.02 24.73 -47.26
N ASN A 5 45.61 25.62 -46.45
CA ASN A 5 46.83 25.29 -45.71
C ASN A 5 46.52 24.81 -44.28
N ASN A 6 47.24 23.81 -43.80
CA ASN A 6 47.14 23.33 -42.42
C ASN A 6 48.05 24.13 -41.49
N LEU A 7 47.59 24.39 -40.27
CA LEU A 7 48.45 24.84 -39.17
C LEU A 7 48.88 23.62 -38.36
N SER A 8 50.19 23.40 -38.20
CA SER A 8 50.69 22.37 -37.29
C SER A 8 51.67 22.97 -36.30
N ILE A 9 51.40 22.77 -35.01
CA ILE A 9 52.26 23.18 -33.91
C ILE A 9 52.74 21.91 -33.20
N GLN A 10 54.04 21.66 -33.26
CA GLN A 10 54.66 20.42 -32.77
C GLN A 10 55.21 20.53 -31.34
N GLY A 11 55.57 21.74 -30.90
CA GLY A 11 56.11 22.02 -29.56
C GLY A 11 55.16 22.89 -28.73
N ALA A 12 55.52 23.14 -27.47
CA ALA A 12 54.75 24.02 -26.62
C ALA A 12 54.72 25.46 -27.18
N LEU A 13 53.54 26.06 -27.22
CA LEU A 13 53.33 27.45 -27.56
C LEU A 13 52.97 28.23 -26.29
N ARG A 14 53.76 29.27 -26.00
CA ARG A 14 53.42 30.28 -24.98
C ARG A 14 53.11 31.57 -25.71
N ALA A 15 51.92 32.13 -25.52
CA ALA A 15 51.48 33.33 -26.23
C ALA A 15 50.54 34.17 -25.36
N GLU A 16 50.39 35.45 -25.68
CA GLU A 16 49.46 36.35 -24.96
C GLU A 16 48.01 36.16 -25.39
N SER A 17 47.78 35.69 -26.60
CA SER A 17 46.49 35.17 -27.05
C SER A 17 46.74 34.35 -28.31
N PHE A 18 45.86 33.39 -28.56
CA PHE A 18 45.73 32.81 -29.89
C PHE A 18 44.32 33.13 -30.37
N ALA A 19 44.12 34.42 -30.59
CA ALA A 19 42.88 35.00 -31.04
C ALA A 19 43.13 35.73 -32.35
N THR A 20 42.14 35.68 -33.23
CA THR A 20 42.15 36.51 -34.43
C THR A 20 41.52 37.85 -34.08
N ALA A 21 42.27 38.96 -34.18
CA ALA A 21 41.82 40.32 -33.84
C ALA A 21 40.61 40.82 -34.70
N SER A 22 40.24 40.05 -35.71
CA SER A 22 38.98 40.07 -36.46
C SER A 22 38.68 38.60 -36.81
N LEU A 23 37.43 38.21 -37.10
CA LEU A 23 37.04 36.82 -37.42
C LEU A 23 37.84 36.26 -38.62
N VAL A 24 39.07 35.78 -38.40
CA VAL A 24 39.94 35.21 -39.43
C VAL A 24 39.86 33.71 -39.30
N THR A 25 38.98 33.10 -40.08
CA THR A 25 38.88 31.63 -40.15
C THR A 25 40.16 31.05 -40.75
N LEU A 26 40.76 30.07 -40.06
CA LEU A 26 41.89 29.32 -40.61
C LEU A 26 41.40 28.37 -41.71
N GLY A 27 42.02 28.43 -42.88
CA GLY A 27 41.52 27.80 -44.09
C GLY A 27 41.68 26.28 -44.21
N GLY A 28 42.39 25.62 -43.27
CA GLY A 28 42.64 24.17 -43.28
C GLY A 28 42.56 23.55 -41.89
N ASN A 29 43.13 22.36 -41.71
CA ASN A 29 43.16 21.69 -40.41
C ASN A 29 44.11 22.41 -39.43
N VAL A 30 43.80 22.33 -38.14
CA VAL A 30 44.68 22.79 -37.06
C VAL A 30 45.10 21.57 -36.24
N ASN A 31 46.40 21.26 -36.22
CA ASN A 31 46.95 20.11 -35.52
C ASN A 31 47.93 20.57 -34.44
N LEU A 32 47.63 20.30 -33.19
CA LEU A 32 48.38 20.76 -32.02
C LEU A 32 48.87 19.54 -31.23
N ASN A 33 50.19 19.43 -31.09
CA ASN A 33 50.87 18.33 -30.40
C ASN A 33 51.60 18.76 -29.14
N GLY A 34 51.82 20.07 -28.96
CA GLY A 34 52.39 20.64 -27.76
C GLY A 34 51.38 21.53 -27.03
N SER A 35 51.61 21.75 -25.75
CA SER A 35 50.72 22.54 -24.89
C SER A 35 50.59 23.99 -25.36
N LEU A 36 49.43 24.58 -25.09
CA LEU A 36 49.13 25.99 -25.32
C LEU A 36 48.96 26.69 -23.96
N ASP A 37 49.91 27.55 -23.63
CA ASP A 37 49.92 28.31 -22.38
C ASP A 37 49.71 29.80 -22.63
N PHE A 38 48.55 30.31 -22.21
CA PHE A 38 48.18 31.73 -22.26
C PHE A 38 48.22 32.41 -20.88
N SER A 39 48.86 31.80 -19.87
CA SER A 39 48.80 32.21 -18.47
C SER A 39 49.86 33.21 -18.01
N ASN A 40 50.86 33.52 -18.86
CA ASN A 40 52.11 34.21 -18.46
C ASN A 40 51.97 35.71 -18.10
N HIS A 41 50.74 36.18 -17.88
CA HIS A 41 50.40 37.51 -17.32
C HIS A 41 49.85 37.43 -15.88
N GLY A 42 50.02 36.30 -15.20
CA GLY A 42 49.52 36.12 -13.84
C GLY A 42 48.00 35.98 -13.78
N ILE A 43 47.44 34.99 -14.48
CA ILE A 43 46.13 34.31 -14.26
C ILE A 43 44.85 35.19 -14.13
N ALA A 44 44.93 36.52 -14.13
CA ALA A 44 43.84 37.42 -13.75
C ALA A 44 43.31 38.33 -14.90
N SER A 45 43.85 38.24 -16.12
CA SER A 45 43.35 39.05 -17.25
C SER A 45 42.27 38.33 -18.04
N THR A 46 41.01 38.76 -17.87
CA THR A 46 39.80 38.23 -18.54
C THR A 46 39.78 38.39 -20.06
N THR A 47 40.74 39.12 -20.65
CA THR A 47 40.86 39.37 -22.10
C THR A 47 41.77 38.41 -22.86
N VAL A 48 42.51 37.54 -22.16
CA VAL A 48 43.52 36.64 -22.76
C VAL A 48 42.94 35.24 -22.96
N GLY A 49 42.27 35.04 -24.10
CA GLY A 49 41.58 33.79 -24.45
C GLY A 49 42.18 33.03 -25.63
N LEU A 50 41.66 31.82 -25.85
CA LEU A 50 41.81 31.05 -27.09
C LEU A 50 40.51 31.14 -27.88
N ASN A 51 40.54 31.70 -29.08
CA ASN A 51 39.39 31.69 -29.99
C ASN A 51 39.84 31.16 -31.35
N LEU A 52 39.57 29.88 -31.60
CA LEU A 52 40.05 29.17 -32.78
C LEU A 52 38.88 28.75 -33.66
N VAL A 53 38.86 29.30 -34.88
CA VAL A 53 37.89 28.92 -35.93
C VAL A 53 38.64 28.35 -37.13
N ALA A 54 38.34 27.11 -37.51
CA ALA A 54 38.94 26.41 -38.64
C ALA A 54 37.86 25.90 -39.61
N VAL A 55 38.11 26.02 -40.91
CA VAL A 55 37.30 25.34 -41.95
C VAL A 55 37.55 23.83 -41.91
N GLY A 56 38.76 23.42 -41.51
CA GLY A 56 39.10 22.02 -41.30
C GLY A 56 38.72 21.50 -39.93
N LYS A 57 39.30 20.36 -39.58
CA LYS A 57 39.24 19.76 -38.24
C LYS A 57 40.27 20.42 -37.32
N ILE A 58 39.94 20.53 -36.03
CA ILE A 58 40.89 20.87 -34.97
C ILE A 58 41.28 19.57 -34.27
N SER A 59 42.57 19.25 -34.20
CA SER A 59 43.10 18.07 -33.50
C SER A 59 44.05 18.51 -32.39
N LEU A 60 43.73 18.19 -31.14
CA LEU A 60 44.56 18.40 -29.96
C LEU A 60 44.98 17.03 -29.42
N ASN A 61 46.21 16.62 -29.70
CA ASN A 61 46.69 15.32 -29.23
C ASN A 61 46.91 15.30 -27.71
N ALA A 62 47.07 14.11 -27.13
CA ALA A 62 47.39 13.97 -25.72
C ALA A 62 48.63 14.80 -25.35
N GLY A 63 48.52 15.62 -24.30
CA GLY A 63 49.55 16.57 -23.87
C GLY A 63 49.55 17.92 -24.60
N ALA A 64 48.65 18.15 -25.57
CA ALA A 64 48.40 19.46 -26.16
C ALA A 64 47.46 20.32 -25.29
N ASP A 65 47.70 20.30 -23.98
CA ASP A 65 46.82 20.89 -22.97
C ASP A 65 46.70 22.41 -23.15
N VAL A 66 45.51 22.93 -22.86
CA VAL A 66 45.19 24.35 -23.01
C VAL A 66 45.02 24.98 -21.64
N THR A 67 45.88 25.93 -21.31
CA THR A 67 45.73 26.78 -20.12
C THR A 67 45.47 28.22 -20.52
N SER A 68 44.37 28.81 -20.05
CA SER A 68 43.96 30.18 -20.38
C SER A 68 43.46 30.96 -19.18
N GLY A 69 43.83 32.24 -19.10
CA GLY A 69 43.26 33.19 -18.13
C GLY A 69 41.92 33.82 -18.59
N GLY A 70 41.49 33.49 -19.81
CA GLY A 70 40.27 34.00 -20.46
C GLY A 70 39.48 32.87 -21.12
N ALA A 71 38.51 33.23 -21.96
CA ALA A 71 37.62 32.25 -22.59
C ALA A 71 38.36 31.34 -23.58
N VAL A 72 37.98 30.06 -23.61
CA VAL A 72 38.40 29.10 -24.62
C VAL A 72 37.22 28.79 -25.52
N THR A 73 37.32 29.08 -26.82
CA THR A 73 36.30 28.80 -27.82
C THR A 73 36.93 28.09 -29.02
N LEU A 74 36.42 26.90 -29.34
CA LEU A 74 36.88 26.10 -30.47
C LEU A 74 35.73 25.83 -31.44
N GLN A 75 35.99 26.05 -32.73
CA GLN A 75 35.07 25.74 -33.81
C GLN A 75 35.84 25.19 -35.01
N GLY A 76 35.67 23.89 -35.30
CA GLY A 76 36.21 23.25 -36.49
C GLY A 76 35.06 22.74 -37.34
N ALA A 77 34.88 23.21 -38.57
CA ALA A 77 33.80 22.72 -39.42
C ALA A 77 33.95 21.22 -39.75
N GLY A 78 35.18 20.70 -39.71
CA GLY A 78 35.48 19.25 -39.78
C GLY A 78 35.40 18.50 -38.44
N GLY A 79 34.91 19.15 -37.38
CA GLY A 79 34.90 18.63 -36.01
C GLY A 79 36.14 18.98 -35.18
N ILE A 80 36.13 18.54 -33.93
CA ILE A 80 37.19 18.72 -32.94
C ILE A 80 37.56 17.35 -32.40
N GLU A 81 38.81 16.94 -32.51
CA GLU A 81 39.35 15.79 -31.81
C GLU A 81 40.29 16.24 -30.70
N THR A 82 40.11 15.69 -29.50
CA THR A 82 40.95 16.07 -28.36
C THR A 82 41.24 14.89 -27.43
N GLY A 83 42.51 14.77 -27.05
CA GLY A 83 42.95 14.07 -25.85
C GLY A 83 43.69 14.99 -24.88
N ALA A 84 43.54 16.31 -25.08
CA ALA A 84 44.15 17.35 -24.27
C ALA A 84 43.23 17.80 -23.13
N ASP A 85 43.84 18.24 -22.04
CA ASP A 85 43.14 18.84 -20.91
C ASP A 85 42.95 20.35 -21.10
N PHE A 86 41.92 20.92 -20.46
CA PHE A 86 41.57 22.33 -20.56
C PHE A 86 41.44 22.95 -19.18
N LEU A 87 42.12 24.09 -19.00
CA LEU A 87 42.00 24.94 -17.82
C LEU A 87 41.71 26.37 -18.28
N ALA A 88 40.55 26.89 -17.90
CA ALA A 88 40.22 28.30 -18.04
C ALA A 88 40.04 28.94 -16.65
N VAL A 89 40.31 30.23 -16.52
CA VAL A 89 40.11 30.97 -15.26
C VAL A 89 39.06 32.05 -15.45
N ASN A 90 38.06 32.08 -14.55
CA ASN A 90 36.94 33.03 -14.57
C ASN A 90 36.16 33.13 -15.90
N SER A 91 36.32 32.16 -16.80
CA SER A 91 35.83 32.26 -18.18
C SER A 91 35.39 30.89 -18.72
N SER A 92 34.51 30.90 -19.71
CA SER A 92 33.94 29.69 -20.28
C SER A 92 34.91 28.91 -21.17
N ILE A 93 34.72 27.58 -21.20
CA ILE A 93 35.27 26.68 -22.21
C ILE A 93 34.10 26.26 -23.11
N THR A 94 34.18 26.54 -24.40
CA THR A 94 33.09 26.30 -25.35
C THR A 94 33.57 25.58 -26.61
N PHE A 95 32.95 24.44 -26.89
CA PHE A 95 33.12 23.69 -28.13
C PHE A 95 31.88 23.88 -29.00
N ARG A 96 32.04 24.57 -30.13
CA ARG A 96 30.93 24.90 -31.05
C ARG A 96 30.63 23.80 -32.07
N SER A 97 31.54 22.85 -32.23
CA SER A 97 31.49 21.79 -33.24
C SER A 97 31.46 20.41 -32.56
N PRO A 98 31.09 19.33 -33.28
CA PRO A 98 31.19 17.96 -32.75
C PRO A 98 32.58 17.68 -32.17
N VAL A 99 32.61 17.09 -30.97
CA VAL A 99 33.84 16.73 -30.26
C VAL A 99 33.98 15.22 -30.20
N THR A 100 35.17 14.73 -30.53
CA THR A 100 35.56 13.32 -30.40
C THR A 100 36.74 13.22 -29.42
N LEU A 101 36.57 12.47 -28.34
CA LEU A 101 37.62 12.22 -27.35
C LEU A 101 38.55 11.11 -27.83
N THR A 102 39.83 11.42 -28.03
CA THR A 102 40.86 10.46 -28.46
C THR A 102 41.65 9.86 -27.29
N GLY A 103 41.47 10.41 -26.09
CA GLY A 103 42.08 9.98 -24.83
C GLY A 103 41.31 10.57 -23.65
N PRO A 104 41.67 10.25 -22.40
CA PRO A 104 41.05 10.86 -21.22
C PRO A 104 41.20 12.38 -21.27
N VAL A 105 40.16 13.10 -20.87
CA VAL A 105 40.15 14.58 -20.89
C VAL A 105 39.59 15.12 -19.58
N ALA A 106 40.27 16.11 -19.02
CA ALA A 106 39.79 16.96 -17.94
C ALA A 106 39.51 18.38 -18.45
N MET A 107 38.42 18.97 -17.98
CA MET A 107 38.05 20.35 -18.25
C MET A 107 37.73 21.05 -16.94
N THR A 108 38.46 22.12 -16.66
CA THR A 108 38.35 22.87 -15.40
C THR A 108 38.16 24.36 -15.68
N VAL A 109 37.17 24.96 -15.04
CA VAL A 109 37.04 26.41 -14.92
C VAL A 109 37.36 26.80 -13.47
N GLN A 110 38.50 27.44 -13.25
CA GLN A 110 38.94 27.87 -11.92
C GLN A 110 38.46 29.29 -11.61
N GLY A 111 38.06 29.53 -10.35
CA GLY A 111 37.94 30.88 -9.80
C GLY A 111 36.61 31.59 -9.95
N ALA A 112 35.57 30.95 -10.50
CA ALA A 112 34.28 31.53 -10.88
C ALA A 112 33.70 32.56 -9.87
N THR A 113 34.13 33.81 -9.97
CA THR A 113 33.45 34.98 -9.41
C THR A 113 32.61 35.57 -10.54
N THR A 114 31.46 36.16 -10.21
CA THR A 114 30.57 36.79 -11.21
C THR A 114 31.18 38.07 -11.78
N VAL A 115 32.25 37.96 -12.57
CA VAL A 115 32.76 39.09 -13.35
C VAL A 115 31.83 39.29 -14.54
N GLY A 116 30.83 40.16 -14.38
CA GLY A 116 29.88 40.51 -15.47
C GLY A 116 28.51 39.84 -15.41
N GLY A 117 28.17 39.12 -14.33
CA GLY A 117 26.80 38.67 -14.04
C GLY A 117 26.30 37.40 -14.74
N VAL A 118 27.05 36.82 -15.68
CA VAL A 118 26.76 35.49 -16.26
C VAL A 118 27.79 34.49 -15.72
N PRO A 119 27.39 33.35 -15.16
CA PRO A 119 28.35 32.35 -14.69
C PRO A 119 29.13 31.74 -15.86
N PRO A 120 30.43 31.42 -15.69
CA PRO A 120 31.19 30.76 -16.74
C PRO A 120 30.66 29.34 -16.98
N GLU A 121 30.83 28.82 -18.19
CA GLU A 121 30.31 27.50 -18.56
C GLU A 121 31.40 26.58 -19.12
N ILE A 122 31.26 25.28 -18.88
CA ILE A 122 31.82 24.25 -19.78
C ILE A 122 30.69 23.81 -20.71
N ARG A 123 30.79 24.19 -21.99
CA ARG A 123 29.70 24.05 -22.95
C ARG A 123 30.11 23.26 -24.18
N PHE A 124 29.32 22.24 -24.51
CA PHE A 124 29.36 21.52 -25.78
C PHE A 124 28.08 21.83 -26.55
N GLU A 125 28.20 22.56 -27.67
CA GLU A 125 27.04 22.97 -28.48
C GLU A 125 26.55 21.87 -29.44
N SER A 126 27.35 20.83 -29.64
CA SER A 126 27.08 19.71 -30.54
C SER A 126 27.35 18.37 -29.87
N THR A 127 27.46 17.28 -30.64
CA THR A 127 27.69 15.93 -30.12
C THR A 127 29.07 15.79 -29.48
N LEU A 128 29.15 14.93 -28.47
CA LEU A 128 30.40 14.56 -27.79
C LEU A 128 30.53 13.03 -27.83
N GLU A 129 31.57 12.49 -28.45
CA GLU A 129 31.71 11.06 -28.71
C GLU A 129 33.09 10.53 -28.28
N SER A 130 33.21 9.23 -28.04
CA SER A 130 34.52 8.56 -27.97
C SER A 130 35.06 8.30 -29.39
N ALA A 131 36.38 8.31 -29.57
CA ALA A 131 37.01 7.96 -30.84
C ALA A 131 36.94 6.46 -31.16
N THR A 132 36.93 5.58 -30.14
CA THR A 132 37.11 4.13 -30.33
C THR A 132 36.07 3.33 -29.54
N LEU A 133 35.49 2.31 -30.18
CA LEU A 133 34.62 1.33 -29.54
C LEU A 133 35.42 0.45 -28.56
N GLY A 134 34.98 0.31 -27.31
CA GLY A 134 35.56 -0.60 -26.32
C GLY A 134 36.75 -0.07 -25.50
N LEU A 135 37.31 1.09 -25.87
CA LEU A 135 38.29 1.86 -25.08
C LEU A 135 37.79 3.29 -24.88
N SER A 136 36.61 3.40 -24.26
CA SER A 136 35.93 4.68 -24.09
C SER A 136 36.67 5.58 -23.10
N PRO A 137 37.13 6.78 -23.50
CA PRO A 137 37.89 7.65 -22.61
C PRO A 137 37.03 8.25 -21.50
N ASN A 138 37.66 8.46 -20.34
CA ASN A 138 37.03 9.16 -19.23
C ASN A 138 36.98 10.67 -19.49
N LEU A 139 35.91 11.30 -19.01
CA LEU A 139 35.72 12.74 -19.07
C LEU A 139 35.53 13.28 -17.65
N THR A 140 36.37 14.23 -17.25
CA THR A 140 36.25 14.94 -15.97
C THR A 140 35.89 16.40 -16.22
N LEU A 141 34.82 16.88 -15.61
CA LEU A 141 34.34 18.25 -15.75
C LEU A 141 34.27 18.93 -14.37
N ASP A 142 34.85 20.13 -14.26
CA ASP A 142 34.83 20.92 -13.04
C ASP A 142 34.59 22.40 -13.37
N ALA A 143 33.35 22.87 -13.26
CA ALA A 143 32.99 24.27 -13.51
C ALA A 143 33.05 25.14 -12.24
N GLY A 144 33.44 24.56 -11.10
CA GLY A 144 33.39 25.23 -9.80
C GLY A 144 31.96 25.40 -9.27
N SER A 145 31.83 26.05 -8.11
CA SER A 145 30.54 26.22 -7.43
C SER A 145 29.59 27.22 -8.06
N PHE A 146 30.08 28.04 -8.99
CA PHE A 146 29.30 29.06 -9.67
C PHE A 146 29.16 28.80 -11.16
N GLY A 147 30.05 28.03 -11.78
CA GLY A 147 29.99 27.79 -13.23
C GLY A 147 29.05 26.64 -13.58
N ASP A 148 28.46 26.72 -14.77
CA ASP A 148 27.51 25.73 -15.26
C ASP A 148 28.20 24.73 -16.23
N ILE A 149 27.62 23.54 -16.36
CA ILE A 149 28.01 22.56 -17.37
C ILE A 149 26.82 22.30 -18.28
N VAL A 150 27.01 22.42 -19.60
CA VAL A 150 25.94 22.27 -20.58
C VAL A 150 26.37 21.36 -21.73
N LEU A 151 25.72 20.20 -21.83
CA LEU A 151 25.82 19.25 -22.94
C LEU A 151 24.56 19.36 -23.80
N VAL A 152 24.60 20.23 -24.81
CA VAL A 152 23.43 20.53 -25.67
C VAL A 152 23.15 19.37 -26.62
N GLY A 153 24.18 18.86 -27.28
CA GLY A 153 24.08 17.66 -28.12
C GLY A 153 24.10 16.38 -27.28
N GLY A 154 23.62 15.29 -27.88
CA GLY A 154 23.76 13.97 -27.27
C GLY A 154 25.23 13.60 -27.07
N ALA A 155 25.56 13.06 -25.91
CA ALA A 155 26.89 12.57 -25.54
C ALA A 155 26.95 11.03 -25.65
N GLY A 156 27.97 10.49 -26.28
CA GLY A 156 28.25 9.07 -26.44
C GLY A 156 27.20 8.30 -27.26
N GLN A 157 26.38 8.99 -28.05
CA GLN A 157 25.25 8.38 -28.73
C GLN A 157 25.72 7.38 -29.78
N THR A 158 26.76 7.72 -30.53
CA THR A 158 27.36 6.84 -31.54
C THR A 158 28.39 5.89 -30.93
N ILE A 159 29.31 6.43 -30.14
CA ILE A 159 30.38 5.68 -29.46
C ILE A 159 30.39 6.13 -28.00
N SER A 160 29.98 5.24 -27.10
CA SER A 160 29.82 5.54 -25.67
C SER A 160 31.07 6.17 -25.06
N LEU A 161 30.86 7.13 -24.16
CA LEU A 161 31.93 7.67 -23.32
C LEU A 161 32.35 6.65 -22.25
N GLY A 162 33.52 6.87 -21.64
CA GLY A 162 34.00 6.11 -20.50
C GLY A 162 33.26 6.51 -19.23
N ALA A 163 33.96 6.55 -18.10
CA ALA A 163 33.41 7.16 -16.90
C ALA A 163 33.33 8.69 -17.09
N VAL A 164 32.15 9.26 -16.87
CA VAL A 164 31.94 10.71 -16.85
C VAL A 164 31.84 11.16 -15.40
N GLN A 165 32.74 12.05 -14.99
CA GLN A 165 32.77 12.63 -13.65
C GLN A 165 32.54 14.14 -13.73
N VAL A 166 31.49 14.62 -13.08
CA VAL A 166 31.33 16.03 -12.73
C VAL A 166 31.85 16.21 -11.32
N VAL A 167 32.97 16.91 -11.18
CA VAL A 167 33.57 17.22 -9.88
C VAL A 167 32.72 18.26 -9.18
N SER A 168 32.43 19.37 -9.86
CA SER A 168 31.52 20.40 -9.38
C SER A 168 30.89 21.20 -10.52
N ALA A 169 29.66 21.67 -10.29
CA ALA A 169 28.96 22.64 -11.12
C ALA A 169 27.91 23.38 -10.27
N ASN A 170 27.57 24.60 -10.64
CA ASN A 170 26.36 25.24 -10.19
C ASN A 170 25.15 24.54 -10.81
N ASN A 171 24.89 24.73 -12.11
CA ASN A 171 23.90 23.96 -12.85
C ASN A 171 24.57 22.93 -13.78
N LEU A 172 23.92 21.79 -13.95
CA LEU A 172 24.27 20.80 -14.96
C LEU A 172 23.05 20.58 -15.86
N THR A 173 23.23 20.69 -17.17
CA THR A 173 22.22 20.32 -18.16
C THR A 173 22.79 19.29 -19.13
N VAL A 174 22.14 18.13 -19.18
CA VAL A 174 22.50 17.04 -20.09
C VAL A 174 21.29 16.75 -20.99
N ALA A 175 21.51 16.72 -22.30
CA ALA A 175 20.50 16.23 -23.25
C ALA A 175 20.32 14.70 -23.13
N ALA A 176 20.93 13.91 -24.00
CA ALA A 176 21.00 12.45 -23.88
C ALA A 176 22.45 12.03 -23.63
N MET A 177 22.67 10.96 -22.86
CA MET A 177 24.01 10.43 -22.62
C MET A 177 24.04 8.91 -22.73
N ARG A 178 25.11 8.39 -23.34
CA ARG A 178 25.51 6.98 -23.20
C ARG A 178 26.97 6.89 -22.79
N ALA A 179 27.23 6.31 -21.62
CA ALA A 179 28.55 6.25 -21.01
C ALA A 179 28.73 4.94 -20.22
N GLN A 180 29.95 4.67 -19.72
CA GLN A 180 30.15 3.56 -18.79
C GLN A 180 29.46 3.81 -17.44
N SER A 181 29.58 5.04 -16.95
CA SER A 181 28.96 5.51 -15.70
C SER A 181 28.93 7.03 -15.70
N PHE A 182 28.03 7.61 -14.90
CA PHE A 182 28.01 9.04 -14.62
C PHE A 182 28.03 9.28 -13.12
N GLN A 183 28.93 10.14 -12.66
CA GLN A 183 29.02 10.56 -11.26
C GLN A 183 29.09 12.08 -11.19
N GLN A 184 28.23 12.69 -10.38
CA GLN A 184 28.34 14.08 -9.98
C GLN A 184 28.59 14.14 -8.47
N SER A 185 29.79 14.56 -8.10
CA SER A 185 30.24 14.59 -6.70
C SER A 185 29.75 15.82 -5.95
N ALA A 186 29.62 16.95 -6.63
CA ALA A 186 29.05 18.17 -6.08
C ALA A 186 28.21 18.93 -7.11
N GLY A 187 27.10 19.49 -6.64
CA GLY A 187 26.26 20.43 -7.36
C GLY A 187 25.77 21.51 -6.39
N TYR A 188 25.59 22.74 -6.87
CA TYR A 188 25.12 23.86 -6.03
C TYR A 188 23.73 24.38 -6.45
N GLY A 189 23.38 24.20 -7.72
CA GLY A 189 22.10 24.52 -8.33
C GLY A 189 21.41 23.28 -8.89
N GLN A 190 20.75 23.43 -10.04
CA GLN A 190 19.93 22.37 -10.63
C GLN A 190 20.75 21.43 -11.53
N THR A 191 20.53 20.13 -11.37
CA THR A 191 20.96 19.11 -12.33
C THR A 191 19.77 18.63 -13.14
N THR A 192 19.86 18.70 -14.47
CA THR A 192 18.75 18.40 -15.39
C THR A 192 19.19 17.40 -16.44
N PHE A 193 18.45 16.30 -16.54
CA PHE A 193 18.53 15.32 -17.62
C PHE A 193 17.30 15.48 -18.53
N ASN A 194 17.50 15.94 -19.75
CA ASN A 194 16.44 16.28 -20.72
C ASN A 194 16.14 15.17 -21.75
N GLY A 195 16.90 14.07 -21.71
CA GLY A 195 16.77 12.95 -22.63
C GLY A 195 17.39 11.68 -22.04
N PRO A 196 17.33 10.55 -22.76
CA PRO A 196 17.71 9.25 -22.21
C PRO A 196 19.14 9.20 -21.65
N GLN A 197 19.29 8.61 -20.47
CA GLN A 197 20.55 8.41 -19.78
C GLN A 197 20.86 6.90 -19.72
N ASN A 198 21.87 6.46 -20.46
CA ASN A 198 22.23 5.05 -20.58
C ASN A 198 23.65 4.79 -20.06
N TYR A 199 23.74 4.02 -18.99
CA TYR A 199 24.97 3.57 -18.34
C TYR A 199 25.11 2.05 -18.38
N SER A 200 24.52 1.41 -19.39
CA SER A 200 24.45 -0.04 -19.54
C SER A 200 25.65 -0.65 -20.28
N ALA A 201 26.81 0.01 -20.28
CA ALA A 201 28.00 -0.57 -20.89
C ALA A 201 28.27 -1.93 -20.24
N ASN A 202 28.38 -2.97 -21.07
CA ASN A 202 28.52 -4.38 -20.68
C ASN A 202 29.90 -4.69 -20.06
N ASN A 203 30.30 -3.97 -19.02
CA ASN A 203 31.49 -4.27 -18.24
C ASN A 203 31.14 -4.41 -16.75
N ALA A 204 31.90 -5.25 -16.05
CA ALA A 204 31.72 -5.51 -14.62
C ALA A 204 32.06 -4.31 -13.72
N LEU A 205 32.45 -3.16 -14.29
CA LEU A 205 32.90 -1.96 -13.60
C LEU A 205 31.93 -0.77 -13.76
N SER A 206 30.72 -0.98 -14.30
CA SER A 206 29.72 0.09 -14.37
C SER A 206 29.18 0.40 -12.98
N LEU A 207 29.40 1.63 -12.51
CA LEU A 207 28.85 2.16 -11.26
C LEU A 207 27.39 2.67 -11.44
N GLY A 208 26.89 2.70 -12.67
CA GLY A 208 25.59 3.29 -13.01
C GLY A 208 25.59 4.83 -12.93
N LEU A 209 24.53 5.38 -12.32
CA LEU A 209 24.29 6.81 -12.17
C LEU A 209 24.37 7.21 -10.68
N GLY A 210 25.22 8.19 -10.36
CA GLY A 210 25.27 8.83 -9.05
C GLY A 210 25.25 10.34 -9.18
N VAL A 211 24.30 11.01 -8.52
CA VAL A 211 24.16 12.47 -8.56
C VAL A 211 24.00 13.00 -7.15
N THR A 212 24.93 13.87 -6.74
CA THR A 212 24.83 14.65 -5.50
C THR A 212 24.82 16.14 -5.83
N THR A 213 23.76 16.84 -5.43
CA THR A 213 23.63 18.30 -5.57
C THR A 213 22.95 18.89 -4.34
N GLN A 214 23.32 20.12 -3.96
CA GLN A 214 22.60 20.90 -2.95
C GLN A 214 21.28 21.47 -3.48
N GLY A 215 21.13 21.60 -4.80
CA GLY A 215 19.91 22.08 -5.43
C GLY A 215 18.93 20.96 -5.81
N ASN A 216 18.26 21.13 -6.95
CA ASN A 216 17.28 20.19 -7.47
C ASN A 216 17.90 19.17 -8.43
N ILE A 217 17.30 17.99 -8.55
CA ILE A 217 17.53 17.05 -9.64
C ILE A 217 16.23 16.94 -10.44
N ALA A 218 16.29 17.16 -11.75
CA ALA A 218 15.17 17.02 -12.67
C ALA A 218 15.48 15.97 -13.75
N VAL A 219 14.65 14.93 -13.81
CA VAL A 219 14.66 13.89 -14.84
C VAL A 219 13.46 14.14 -15.75
N ALA A 220 13.65 15.00 -16.74
CA ALA A 220 12.59 15.53 -17.60
C ALA A 220 12.31 14.54 -18.75
N ALA A 221 11.39 13.59 -18.51
CA ALA A 221 11.01 12.54 -19.47
C ALA A 221 12.22 11.75 -20.03
N ALA A 222 13.26 11.62 -19.20
CA ALA A 222 14.49 10.95 -19.51
C ALA A 222 14.51 9.58 -18.85
N SER A 223 14.40 8.50 -19.62
CA SER A 223 14.62 7.17 -19.07
C SER A 223 16.06 7.05 -18.56
N ILE A 224 16.25 6.48 -17.37
CA ILE A 224 17.57 6.09 -16.86
C ILE A 224 17.71 4.58 -17.01
N THR A 225 18.77 4.13 -17.66
CA THR A 225 19.09 2.71 -17.80
C THR A 225 20.50 2.44 -17.32
N THR A 226 20.67 1.50 -16.40
CA THR A 226 21.99 0.97 -16.02
C THR A 226 22.07 -0.51 -16.38
N GLY A 227 23.29 -1.04 -16.48
CA GLY A 227 23.53 -2.46 -16.76
C GLY A 227 24.21 -3.15 -15.58
N ASN A 228 24.24 -4.48 -15.61
CA ASN A 228 24.90 -5.32 -14.59
C ASN A 228 24.44 -4.98 -13.17
N ALA A 229 25.33 -4.60 -12.24
CA ALA A 229 25.03 -4.18 -10.87
C ALA A 229 25.02 -2.64 -10.70
N GLY A 230 24.96 -1.89 -11.81
CA GLY A 230 25.07 -0.44 -11.80
C GLY A 230 23.90 0.20 -11.05
N THR A 231 24.19 0.97 -10.01
CA THR A 231 23.17 1.60 -9.16
C THR A 231 22.60 2.88 -9.76
N VAL A 232 21.45 3.32 -9.26
CA VAL A 232 20.93 4.68 -9.48
C VAL A 232 20.80 5.38 -8.13
N THR A 233 21.62 6.40 -7.89
CA THR A 233 21.59 7.19 -6.65
C THR A 233 21.35 8.66 -6.97
N LEU A 234 20.23 9.21 -6.50
CA LEU A 234 19.90 10.62 -6.62
C LEU A 234 19.83 11.24 -5.22
N ASN A 235 20.69 12.21 -4.95
CA ASN A 235 20.78 12.93 -3.69
C ASN A 235 20.70 14.43 -3.93
N ALA A 236 19.52 15.01 -3.68
CA ALA A 236 19.24 16.43 -3.83
C ALA A 236 19.12 17.09 -2.45
N GLY A 237 19.79 18.23 -2.26
CA GLY A 237 19.58 19.07 -1.08
C GLY A 237 18.18 19.69 -1.07
N GLN A 238 17.57 19.85 -2.24
CA GLN A 238 16.20 20.34 -2.41
C GLN A 238 15.28 19.24 -2.95
N ARG A 239 14.78 19.35 -4.18
CA ARG A 239 13.76 18.45 -4.74
C ARG A 239 14.35 17.48 -5.77
N ILE A 240 13.76 16.29 -5.84
CA ILE A 240 13.89 15.40 -7.01
C ILE A 240 12.57 15.44 -7.78
N ASP A 241 12.63 15.73 -9.07
CA ASP A 241 11.49 15.74 -10.00
C ASP A 241 11.72 14.73 -11.13
N ILE A 242 10.93 13.65 -11.15
CA ILE A 242 10.94 12.62 -12.19
C ILE A 242 9.61 12.67 -12.92
N GLY A 243 9.63 13.04 -14.21
CA GLY A 243 8.41 13.06 -15.03
C GLY A 243 7.88 11.65 -15.32
N SER A 244 6.68 11.54 -15.88
CA SER A 244 6.05 10.24 -16.22
C SER A 244 6.75 9.43 -17.32
N GLY A 245 7.69 10.03 -18.05
CA GLY A 245 8.60 9.30 -18.96
C GLY A 245 10.00 9.08 -18.37
N GLY A 246 10.18 9.40 -17.08
CA GLY A 246 11.44 9.31 -16.36
C GLY A 246 11.71 7.94 -15.76
N ASP A 247 11.29 6.88 -16.45
CA ASP A 247 11.39 5.49 -15.97
C ASP A 247 12.84 5.07 -15.73
N ILE A 248 13.03 4.21 -14.74
CA ILE A 248 14.34 3.76 -14.28
C ILE A 248 14.41 2.24 -14.45
N SER A 249 15.28 1.79 -15.33
CA SER A 249 15.67 0.38 -15.46
C SER A 249 17.08 0.20 -14.91
N SER A 250 17.19 -0.34 -13.70
CA SER A 250 18.44 -0.44 -12.97
C SER A 250 18.93 -1.87 -12.85
N GLY A 251 20.20 -2.09 -13.17
CA GLY A 251 20.91 -3.33 -12.83
C GLY A 251 21.30 -3.44 -11.35
N GLY A 252 21.20 -2.35 -10.59
CA GLY A 252 21.56 -2.32 -9.18
C GLY A 252 20.51 -1.64 -8.32
N ALA A 253 20.87 -1.40 -7.06
CA ALA A 253 20.00 -0.70 -6.13
C ALA A 253 19.65 0.72 -6.61
N VAL A 254 18.45 1.16 -6.24
CA VAL A 254 17.95 2.51 -6.52
C VAL A 254 17.74 3.24 -5.20
N THR A 255 18.33 4.44 -5.05
CA THR A 255 18.22 5.25 -3.83
C THR A 255 17.92 6.71 -4.15
N PHE A 256 16.84 7.24 -3.59
CA PHE A 256 16.47 8.66 -3.69
C PHE A 256 16.45 9.33 -2.32
N THR A 257 17.09 10.50 -2.25
CA THR A 257 17.07 11.37 -1.08
C THR A 257 16.92 12.81 -1.54
N ALA A 258 15.96 13.52 -0.96
CA ALA A 258 15.65 14.92 -1.28
C ALA A 258 15.31 15.71 -0.01
N GLY A 259 15.92 16.87 0.21
CA GLY A 259 15.63 17.70 1.39
C GLY A 259 14.22 18.31 1.41
N SER A 260 13.62 18.54 0.23
CA SER A 260 12.27 19.11 0.04
C SER A 260 11.27 18.13 -0.58
N GLY A 261 11.56 16.83 -0.52
CA GLY A 261 10.69 15.77 -1.07
C GLY A 261 10.95 15.44 -2.54
N ILE A 262 10.22 14.42 -3.00
CA ILE A 262 10.36 13.80 -4.32
C ILE A 262 9.01 13.92 -5.00
N THR A 263 9.01 14.32 -6.27
CA THR A 263 7.85 14.15 -7.14
C THR A 263 8.21 13.21 -8.26
N THR A 264 7.44 12.15 -8.43
CA THR A 264 7.74 11.13 -9.43
C THR A 264 6.48 10.66 -10.14
N GLY A 265 6.58 10.48 -11.46
CA GLY A 265 5.66 9.69 -12.25
C GLY A 265 6.35 8.53 -12.98
N GLY A 266 7.66 8.36 -12.81
CA GLY A 266 8.41 7.31 -13.50
C GLY A 266 8.35 5.97 -12.76
N ASP A 267 8.30 4.90 -13.53
CA ASP A 267 8.38 3.53 -13.03
C ASP A 267 9.82 3.17 -12.63
N ILE A 268 9.96 2.18 -11.75
CA ILE A 268 11.26 1.63 -11.34
C ILE A 268 11.27 0.13 -11.54
N LEU A 269 12.17 -0.36 -12.38
CA LEU A 269 12.46 -1.77 -12.57
C LEU A 269 13.91 -2.05 -12.14
N THR A 270 14.11 -3.02 -11.25
CA THR A 270 15.45 -3.49 -10.88
C THR A 270 15.67 -4.96 -11.25
N SER A 271 16.93 -5.39 -11.36
CA SER A 271 17.31 -6.79 -11.56
C SER A 271 17.27 -7.65 -10.29
N GLY A 272 16.40 -7.33 -9.31
CA GLY A 272 16.37 -8.01 -8.01
C GLY A 272 16.87 -7.15 -6.85
N ASP A 273 17.32 -5.93 -7.12
CA ASP A 273 17.99 -5.08 -6.15
C ASP A 273 17.02 -4.17 -5.41
N ALA A 274 17.44 -3.69 -4.24
CA ALA A 274 16.60 -2.90 -3.36
C ALA A 274 16.29 -1.50 -3.93
N VAL A 275 15.10 -1.00 -3.59
CA VAL A 275 14.68 0.37 -3.85
C VAL A 275 14.46 1.06 -2.50
N GLN A 276 15.16 2.18 -2.28
CA GLN A 276 15.07 2.97 -1.04
C GLN A 276 14.70 4.41 -1.36
N ILE A 277 13.55 4.85 -0.85
CA ILE A 277 13.08 6.22 -1.02
C ILE A 277 13.03 6.89 0.34
N ASN A 278 13.99 7.78 0.58
CA ASN A 278 14.30 8.30 1.92
C ASN A 278 13.51 9.56 2.30
N SER A 279 12.78 10.15 1.36
CA SER A 279 12.10 11.42 1.51
C SER A 279 10.61 11.32 1.14
N PRO A 280 9.76 12.27 1.56
CA PRO A 280 8.35 12.31 1.18
C PRO A 280 8.16 12.24 -0.34
N ILE A 281 7.17 11.48 -0.80
CA ILE A 281 6.82 11.33 -2.22
C ILE A 281 5.48 12.00 -2.50
N LEU A 282 5.44 12.77 -3.58
CA LEU A 282 4.21 13.18 -4.26
C LEU A 282 4.18 12.54 -5.66
N MET A 283 3.25 11.61 -5.90
CA MET A 283 3.08 10.98 -7.20
C MET A 283 2.51 11.97 -8.21
N ALA A 284 3.01 11.93 -9.44
CA ALA A 284 2.58 12.76 -10.56
C ALA A 284 1.90 11.97 -11.69
N SER A 285 1.92 10.64 -11.61
CA SER A 285 1.17 9.67 -12.41
C SER A 285 1.12 8.35 -11.65
N ASP A 286 0.48 7.33 -12.22
CA ASP A 286 0.62 5.96 -11.74
C ASP A 286 2.10 5.56 -11.76
N VAL A 287 2.51 4.78 -10.75
CA VAL A 287 3.91 4.35 -10.57
C VAL A 287 3.93 2.86 -10.23
N THR A 288 4.77 2.13 -10.95
CA THR A 288 5.12 0.74 -10.67
C THR A 288 6.56 0.65 -10.18
N ILE A 289 6.77 -0.05 -9.07
CA ILE A 289 8.10 -0.44 -8.60
C ILE A 289 8.18 -1.97 -8.66
N ASP A 290 9.05 -2.52 -9.51
CA ASP A 290 9.26 -3.96 -9.67
C ASP A 290 10.72 -4.33 -9.42
N THR A 291 10.95 -5.14 -8.38
CA THR A 291 12.25 -5.67 -8.01
C THR A 291 12.33 -7.19 -8.15
N ARG A 292 11.44 -7.82 -8.93
CA ARG A 292 11.40 -9.29 -9.07
C ARG A 292 12.45 -9.88 -10.01
N GLY A 293 13.28 -9.05 -10.64
CA GLY A 293 14.18 -9.44 -11.73
C GLY A 293 15.39 -10.32 -11.37
N GLY A 294 15.56 -10.82 -10.13
CA GLY A 294 16.78 -11.50 -9.73
C GLY A 294 16.72 -12.47 -8.55
N SER A 295 17.90 -12.80 -8.01
CA SER A 295 18.12 -13.79 -6.92
C SER A 295 18.33 -13.15 -5.53
N THR A 296 18.23 -11.83 -5.46
CA THR A 296 18.25 -11.04 -4.22
C THR A 296 16.82 -10.66 -3.85
N ALA A 297 16.57 -10.43 -2.56
CA ALA A 297 15.20 -10.21 -2.08
C ALA A 297 14.54 -8.98 -2.73
N GLY A 298 15.29 -7.94 -3.11
CA GLY A 298 14.69 -6.77 -3.77
C GLY A 298 13.74 -6.00 -2.87
N ASN A 299 14.14 -5.68 -1.64
CA ASN A 299 13.28 -4.92 -0.71
C ASN A 299 12.91 -3.54 -1.27
N VAL A 300 11.71 -3.07 -0.97
CA VAL A 300 11.25 -1.71 -1.29
C VAL A 300 10.90 -0.99 0.01
N THR A 301 11.55 0.15 0.26
CA THR A 301 11.34 0.94 1.49
C THR A 301 10.94 2.37 1.16
N PHE A 302 9.78 2.76 1.66
CA PHE A 302 9.34 4.14 1.76
C PHE A 302 9.60 4.64 3.18
N SER A 303 10.64 5.46 3.36
CA SER A 303 11.05 5.95 4.69
C SER A 303 10.19 7.11 5.19
N SER A 304 9.34 7.68 4.34
CA SER A 304 8.48 8.83 4.66
C SER A 304 7.10 8.70 4.02
N THR A 305 6.35 9.80 3.91
CA THR A 305 4.99 9.78 3.36
C THR A 305 4.97 9.48 1.87
N VAL A 306 3.87 8.88 1.42
CA VAL A 306 3.58 8.65 0.00
C VAL A 306 2.20 9.22 -0.28
N ASP A 307 2.12 10.22 -1.14
CA ASP A 307 0.89 10.95 -1.44
C ASP A 307 0.72 11.10 -2.96
N GLY A 308 -0.52 11.29 -3.42
CA GLY A 308 -0.84 11.61 -4.81
C GLY A 308 -2.01 10.76 -5.34
N PRO A 309 -2.93 11.35 -6.11
CA PRO A 309 -4.18 10.73 -6.57
C PRO A 309 -3.96 9.74 -7.72
N TYR A 310 -3.05 8.79 -7.51
CA TYR A 310 -2.56 7.86 -8.51
C TYR A 310 -2.41 6.47 -7.91
N HIS A 311 -2.30 5.48 -8.79
CA HIS A 311 -2.10 4.10 -8.42
C HIS A 311 -0.61 3.85 -8.13
N LEU A 312 -0.32 3.33 -6.94
CA LEU A 312 0.98 2.77 -6.61
C LEU A 312 0.94 1.25 -6.66
N GLN A 313 1.73 0.67 -7.58
CA GLN A 313 2.00 -0.77 -7.64
C GLN A 313 3.41 -1.08 -7.16
N VAL A 314 3.54 -2.03 -6.22
CA VAL A 314 4.84 -2.48 -5.72
C VAL A 314 4.93 -4.00 -5.77
N PHE A 315 5.88 -4.49 -6.55
CA PHE A 315 6.24 -5.89 -6.66
C PHE A 315 7.64 -6.11 -6.11
N ALA A 316 7.74 -6.65 -4.89
CA ALA A 316 9.02 -7.06 -4.32
C ALA A 316 9.33 -8.54 -4.64
N GLY A 317 10.61 -8.83 -4.89
CA GLY A 317 11.10 -10.13 -5.37
C GLY A 317 10.52 -11.35 -4.65
N GLN A 318 10.29 -12.45 -5.38
CA GLN A 318 9.94 -13.74 -4.78
C GLN A 318 11.15 -14.66 -4.85
N VAL A 319 12.01 -14.65 -3.83
CA VAL A 319 13.26 -15.42 -3.88
C VAL A 319 13.19 -16.62 -2.93
N PRO A 320 13.39 -17.85 -3.44
CA PRO A 320 13.45 -19.03 -2.58
C PRO A 320 14.42 -18.84 -1.40
N ASN A 321 13.92 -19.05 -0.18
CA ASN A 321 14.66 -18.90 1.08
C ASN A 321 15.10 -17.47 1.45
N LYS A 322 14.55 -16.43 0.80
CA LYS A 322 14.65 -15.05 1.27
C LYS A 322 13.24 -14.48 1.43
N VAL A 323 13.14 -13.43 2.24
CA VAL A 323 11.88 -12.72 2.45
C VAL A 323 12.09 -11.32 1.90
N ALA A 324 11.48 -11.00 0.77
CA ALA A 324 11.41 -9.61 0.34
C ALA A 324 10.38 -8.88 1.18
N VAL A 325 10.74 -7.66 1.55
CA VAL A 325 9.89 -6.81 2.39
C VAL A 325 9.58 -5.53 1.65
N VAL A 326 8.29 -5.19 1.57
CA VAL A 326 7.84 -3.83 1.26
C VAL A 326 7.53 -3.14 2.58
N THR A 327 8.13 -1.98 2.82
CA THR A 327 7.98 -1.24 4.09
C THR A 327 7.45 0.17 3.86
N PHE A 328 6.34 0.51 4.51
CA PHE A 328 5.79 1.86 4.58
C PHE A 328 6.02 2.44 5.98
N THR A 329 6.95 3.38 6.10
CA THR A 329 7.32 3.99 7.39
C THR A 329 6.47 5.22 7.72
N GLY A 330 6.17 6.04 6.71
CA GLY A 330 5.31 7.22 6.83
C GLY A 330 3.90 6.98 6.30
N ASN A 331 2.96 7.85 6.69
CA ASN A 331 1.56 7.78 6.25
C ASN A 331 1.42 7.75 4.73
N VAL A 332 0.46 6.97 4.26
CA VAL A 332 0.13 6.83 2.84
C VAL A 332 -1.19 7.56 2.59
N GLY A 333 -1.17 8.51 1.66
CA GLY A 333 -2.33 9.27 1.22
C GLY A 333 -2.84 10.34 2.20
N ALA A 334 -2.06 10.69 3.22
CA ALA A 334 -2.52 11.58 4.28
C ALA A 334 -2.73 13.03 3.80
N LEU A 335 -1.89 13.51 2.88
CA LEU A 335 -2.04 14.83 2.27
C LEU A 335 -2.92 14.75 1.02
N ASN A 336 -2.57 13.85 0.10
CA ASN A 336 -3.34 13.55 -1.11
C ASN A 336 -3.50 12.05 -1.19
N ALA A 337 -4.73 11.58 -1.10
CA ALA A 337 -5.00 10.15 -1.08
C ALA A 337 -4.59 9.47 -2.37
N LEU A 338 -4.34 8.17 -2.28
CA LEU A 338 -4.08 7.34 -3.46
C LEU A 338 -5.41 6.90 -4.06
N THR A 339 -5.42 6.60 -5.36
CA THR A 339 -6.58 5.95 -6.00
C THR A 339 -6.59 4.46 -5.70
N GLU A 340 -5.42 3.83 -5.69
CA GLU A 340 -5.24 2.40 -5.47
C GLU A 340 -3.83 2.14 -4.92
N LEU A 341 -3.70 1.09 -4.10
CA LEU A 341 -2.43 0.61 -3.59
C LEU A 341 -2.38 -0.91 -3.71
N ASP A 342 -1.53 -1.40 -4.61
CA ASP A 342 -1.28 -2.82 -4.81
C ASP A 342 0.14 -3.17 -4.39
N VAL A 343 0.26 -4.12 -3.46
CA VAL A 343 1.55 -4.53 -2.91
C VAL A 343 1.64 -6.05 -2.94
N LYS A 344 2.66 -6.56 -3.62
CA LYS A 344 2.98 -7.99 -3.67
C LYS A 344 4.41 -8.23 -3.19
N ALA A 345 4.55 -8.99 -2.11
CA ALA A 345 5.82 -9.31 -1.47
C ALA A 345 5.67 -10.54 -0.57
N GLU A 346 6.73 -11.20 -0.12
CA GLU A 346 6.58 -12.23 0.91
C GLU A 346 6.13 -11.62 2.24
N SER A 347 6.65 -10.45 2.59
CA SER A 347 6.24 -9.69 3.78
C SER A 347 5.96 -8.23 3.44
N ILE A 348 4.92 -7.67 4.06
CA ILE A 348 4.51 -6.28 3.89
C ILE A 348 4.45 -5.64 5.28
N ALA A 349 5.38 -4.72 5.56
CA ALA A 349 5.46 -4.02 6.83
C ALA A 349 4.71 -2.70 6.77
N LEU A 350 3.57 -2.65 7.46
CA LEU A 350 2.74 -1.46 7.60
C LEU A 350 3.11 -0.75 8.91
N ASN A 351 4.09 0.17 8.83
CA ASN A 351 4.56 0.91 10.01
C ASN A 351 3.91 2.29 10.13
N ALA A 352 3.27 2.76 9.05
CA ALA A 352 2.49 3.97 9.05
C ALA A 352 1.17 3.84 9.81
N SER A 353 0.69 4.94 10.41
CA SER A 353 -0.57 4.94 11.16
C SER A 353 -1.82 4.97 10.28
N THR A 354 -1.71 5.55 9.10
CA THR A 354 -2.85 5.81 8.20
C THR A 354 -2.50 5.45 6.76
N TYR A 355 -3.43 4.76 6.11
CA TYR A 355 -3.45 4.44 4.68
C TYR A 355 -4.77 4.96 4.11
N LYS A 356 -4.72 6.14 3.52
CA LYS A 356 -5.86 6.82 2.93
C LYS A 356 -5.85 6.58 1.42
N ILE A 357 -6.81 5.79 0.95
CA ILE A 357 -6.88 5.32 -0.44
C ILE A 357 -8.33 5.53 -0.91
N ASP A 358 -8.71 6.79 -1.07
CA ASP A 358 -10.08 7.26 -1.25
C ASP A 358 -10.27 8.19 -2.46
N GLU A 359 -9.34 8.23 -3.41
CA GLU A 359 -9.51 9.00 -4.66
C GLU A 359 -10.25 8.16 -5.72
N VAL A 360 -11.34 8.72 -6.29
CA VAL A 360 -12.31 8.02 -7.16
C VAL A 360 -12.29 8.52 -8.62
N SER A 361 -11.17 9.05 -9.12
CA SER A 361 -11.01 9.34 -10.55
C SER A 361 -10.86 8.04 -11.36
N GLY A 362 -11.90 7.21 -11.41
CA GLY A 362 -11.88 5.91 -12.08
C GLY A 362 -12.97 4.91 -11.69
N GLY A 363 -13.78 5.21 -10.66
CA GLY A 363 -14.73 4.26 -10.08
C GLY A 363 -14.20 3.62 -8.79
N LEU A 364 -14.91 2.60 -8.27
CA LEU A 364 -14.47 1.87 -7.08
C LEU A 364 -13.31 0.93 -7.43
N GLN A 365 -12.17 1.10 -6.78
CA GLN A 365 -10.96 0.29 -6.97
C GLN A 365 -10.77 -0.72 -5.83
N THR A 366 -9.76 -1.59 -5.94
CA THR A 366 -9.46 -2.60 -4.91
C THR A 366 -7.98 -2.56 -4.54
N SER A 367 -7.66 -1.96 -3.40
CA SER A 367 -6.30 -2.02 -2.88
C SER A 367 -5.99 -3.42 -2.36
N SER A 368 -4.91 -4.03 -2.85
CA SER A 368 -4.54 -5.41 -2.53
C SER A 368 -3.18 -5.54 -1.86
N PHE A 369 -3.12 -6.42 -0.86
CA PHE A 369 -1.92 -6.81 -0.14
C PHE A 369 -1.71 -8.31 -0.31
N ASP A 370 -0.89 -8.67 -1.30
CA ASP A 370 -0.50 -10.04 -1.65
C ASP A 370 0.83 -10.41 -0.97
N GLY A 371 0.74 -10.75 0.31
CA GLY A 371 1.89 -11.05 1.16
C GLY A 371 1.51 -11.15 2.63
N ALA A 372 2.41 -11.66 3.48
CA ALA A 372 2.20 -11.62 4.91
C ALA A 372 2.32 -10.17 5.42
N VAL A 373 1.20 -9.61 5.87
CA VAL A 373 1.15 -8.26 6.43
C VAL A 373 1.55 -8.28 7.91
N VAL A 374 2.48 -7.40 8.26
CA VAL A 374 2.94 -7.14 9.63
C VAL A 374 2.63 -5.70 9.99
N LEU A 375 1.84 -5.50 11.03
CA LEU A 375 1.54 -4.18 11.58
C LEU A 375 2.67 -3.77 12.53
N GLY A 376 3.45 -2.76 12.15
CA GLY A 376 4.46 -2.14 13.02
C GLY A 376 3.92 -0.97 13.86
N SER A 377 2.67 -0.58 13.63
CA SER A 377 1.96 0.46 14.38
C SER A 377 0.46 0.12 14.51
N ASP A 378 -0.31 0.98 15.16
CA ASP A 378 -1.77 0.93 15.05
C ASP A 378 -2.16 1.48 13.67
N VAL A 379 -2.75 0.63 12.83
CA VAL A 379 -2.99 0.90 11.40
C VAL A 379 -4.46 1.20 11.16
N THR A 380 -4.73 2.30 10.47
CA THR A 380 -6.05 2.68 9.96
C THR A 380 -6.06 2.72 8.44
N PHE A 381 -6.98 1.98 7.83
CA PHE A 381 -7.34 2.08 6.42
C PHE A 381 -8.59 2.94 6.26
N ASP A 382 -8.44 4.07 5.58
CA ASP A 382 -9.53 4.99 5.22
C ASP A 382 -9.73 4.97 3.69
N LEU A 383 -10.81 4.33 3.25
CA LEU A 383 -11.17 4.18 1.85
C LEU A 383 -12.53 4.86 1.57
N GLU A 384 -12.96 5.82 2.41
CA GLU A 384 -14.25 6.50 2.30
C GLU A 384 -14.19 7.75 1.41
N ALA A 385 -14.40 7.59 0.11
CA ALA A 385 -14.46 8.69 -0.85
C ALA A 385 -15.84 9.36 -0.93
N LEU A 386 -15.88 10.58 -1.46
CA LEU A 386 -17.13 11.30 -1.77
C LEU A 386 -18.03 10.56 -2.80
N GLY A 387 -17.49 9.59 -3.55
CA GLY A 387 -18.17 8.82 -4.60
C GLY A 387 -18.43 7.34 -4.28
N GLY A 388 -18.09 6.87 -3.07
CA GLY A 388 -18.22 5.48 -2.65
C GLY A 388 -16.96 4.99 -1.93
N LYS A 389 -16.85 3.68 -1.69
CA LYS A 389 -15.73 3.13 -0.90
C LYS A 389 -14.90 2.16 -1.71
N ASN A 390 -13.60 2.37 -1.76
CA ASN A 390 -12.68 1.42 -2.37
C ASN A 390 -12.69 0.11 -1.56
N ASN A 391 -12.48 -1.01 -2.25
CA ASN A 391 -12.39 -2.32 -1.63
C ASN A 391 -10.98 -2.54 -1.05
N LEU A 392 -10.87 -3.46 -0.09
CA LEU A 392 -9.61 -3.78 0.55
C LEU A 392 -9.44 -5.30 0.65
N SER A 393 -8.33 -5.80 0.10
CA SER A 393 -8.01 -7.23 0.07
C SER A 393 -6.70 -7.55 0.76
N PHE A 394 -6.75 -8.42 1.76
CA PHE A 394 -5.58 -9.09 2.34
C PHE A 394 -5.55 -10.54 1.86
N LEU A 395 -4.58 -10.86 1.00
CA LEU A 395 -4.46 -12.22 0.43
C LEU A 395 -3.56 -13.12 1.29
N GLY A 396 -2.64 -12.53 2.05
CA GLY A 396 -1.83 -13.22 3.06
C GLY A 396 -2.33 -13.00 4.50
N THR A 397 -1.57 -13.50 5.47
CA THR A 397 -1.90 -13.30 6.90
C THR A 397 -1.72 -11.84 7.31
N VAL A 398 -2.47 -11.36 8.31
CA VAL A 398 -2.29 -10.03 8.90
C VAL A 398 -1.99 -10.18 10.38
N ASN A 399 -0.81 -9.79 10.86
CA ASN A 399 -0.43 -9.95 12.27
C ASN A 399 0.28 -8.71 12.80
N SER A 400 0.39 -8.59 14.12
CA SER A 400 1.27 -7.59 14.70
C SER A 400 2.76 -7.99 14.59
N ASP A 401 3.63 -7.01 14.78
CA ASP A 401 5.07 -7.17 14.97
C ASP A 401 5.49 -7.85 16.30
N GLY A 402 4.56 -8.49 17.00
CA GLY A 402 4.74 -9.03 18.35
C GLY A 402 4.40 -8.05 19.47
N THR A 403 4.22 -6.76 19.16
CA THR A 403 3.59 -5.79 20.07
C THR A 403 2.07 -5.80 19.85
N ALA A 404 1.28 -5.40 20.86
CA ALA A 404 -0.17 -5.35 20.70
C ALA A 404 -0.56 -4.19 19.76
N ARG A 405 -1.00 -4.51 18.52
CA ARG A 405 -1.37 -3.53 17.47
C ARG A 405 -2.84 -3.60 17.09
N SER A 406 -3.38 -2.48 16.66
CA SER A 406 -4.76 -2.34 16.20
C SER A 406 -4.81 -2.32 14.67
N LEU A 407 -5.80 -2.99 14.09
CA LEU A 407 -6.19 -2.83 12.70
C LEU A 407 -7.59 -2.23 12.66
N GLN A 408 -7.72 -1.08 12.01
CA GLN A 408 -8.98 -0.38 11.81
C GLN A 408 -9.22 -0.14 10.33
N MET A 409 -10.44 -0.37 9.86
CA MET A 409 -10.80 -0.30 8.45
C MET A 409 -12.15 0.38 8.24
N ALA A 410 -12.22 1.29 7.29
CA ALA A 410 -13.44 1.85 6.72
C ALA A 410 -13.36 1.71 5.19
N ALA A 411 -14.06 0.73 4.62
CA ALA A 411 -13.88 0.33 3.22
C ALA A 411 -15.18 -0.13 2.56
N GLY A 412 -15.10 -0.41 1.26
CA GLY A 412 -16.11 -1.13 0.48
C GLY A 412 -16.07 -2.62 0.81
N ALA A 413 -16.06 -3.47 -0.22
CA ALA A 413 -15.93 -4.91 0.00
C ALA A 413 -14.60 -5.25 0.68
N LEU A 414 -14.64 -6.25 1.57
CA LEU A 414 -13.48 -6.73 2.31
C LEU A 414 -13.14 -8.16 1.89
N ARG A 415 -11.85 -8.43 1.69
CA ARG A 415 -11.36 -9.79 1.43
C ARG A 415 -10.25 -10.18 2.39
N PHE A 416 -10.37 -11.38 2.97
CA PHE A 416 -9.35 -11.98 3.83
C PHE A 416 -9.15 -13.44 3.43
N ASP A 417 -8.04 -13.75 2.75
CA ASP A 417 -7.68 -15.13 2.41
C ASP A 417 -6.70 -15.73 3.43
N GLY A 418 -5.89 -14.89 4.07
CA GLY A 418 -5.06 -15.28 5.21
C GLY A 418 -5.71 -14.98 6.56
N ALA A 419 -5.22 -15.67 7.59
CA ALA A 419 -5.68 -15.45 8.96
C ALA A 419 -5.19 -14.10 9.52
N VAL A 420 -6.06 -13.43 10.28
CA VAL A 420 -5.80 -12.16 10.94
C VAL A 420 -5.54 -12.39 12.44
N GLY A 421 -4.38 -11.99 12.93
CA GLY A 421 -4.00 -12.03 14.35
C GLY A 421 -3.84 -13.42 14.94
N VAL A 422 -3.63 -14.45 14.11
CA VAL A 422 -3.47 -15.83 14.58
C VAL A 422 -2.02 -16.17 14.92
N LEU A 423 -1.05 -15.67 14.15
CA LEU A 423 0.38 -15.87 14.44
C LEU A 423 0.86 -14.91 15.54
N ALA A 424 0.39 -13.67 15.53
CA ALA A 424 0.57 -12.70 16.60
C ALA A 424 -0.72 -11.89 16.78
N ALA A 425 -1.36 -12.03 17.94
CA ALA A 425 -2.68 -11.49 18.21
C ALA A 425 -2.72 -9.96 18.14
N LEU A 426 -3.78 -9.45 17.51
CA LEU A 426 -4.05 -8.03 17.49
C LEU A 426 -4.59 -7.56 18.84
N LYS A 427 -4.33 -6.30 19.19
CA LYS A 427 -5.04 -5.61 20.26
C LYS A 427 -6.50 -5.41 19.88
N ASN A 428 -6.73 -4.78 18.73
CA ASN A 428 -8.05 -4.46 18.23
C ASN A 428 -8.15 -4.86 16.76
N PHE A 429 -9.30 -5.42 16.39
CA PHE A 429 -9.70 -5.56 14.99
C PHE A 429 -11.05 -4.87 14.81
N PHE A 430 -11.04 -3.72 14.14
CA PHE A 430 -12.20 -2.84 14.00
C PHE A 430 -12.56 -2.63 12.53
N VAL A 431 -13.79 -2.98 12.17
CA VAL A 431 -14.40 -2.62 10.89
C VAL A 431 -15.50 -1.60 11.19
N LEU A 432 -15.20 -0.33 10.91
CA LEU A 432 -16.10 0.79 11.20
C LEU A 432 -17.25 0.89 10.22
N SER A 433 -16.96 0.57 8.96
CA SER A 433 -17.87 0.60 7.84
C SER A 433 -17.32 -0.33 6.76
N GLY A 434 -18.21 -0.98 6.00
CA GLY A 434 -17.85 -2.09 5.13
C GLY A 434 -18.97 -2.44 4.17
N GLY A 435 -18.59 -2.99 3.03
CA GLY A 435 -19.43 -3.76 2.12
C GLY A 435 -19.35 -5.26 2.41
N PRO A 436 -19.68 -6.12 1.44
CA PRO A 436 -19.68 -7.56 1.65
C PRO A 436 -18.27 -8.11 1.82
N TRP A 437 -18.18 -9.26 2.47
CA TRP A 437 -16.94 -9.94 2.82
C TRP A 437 -16.69 -11.12 1.86
N SER A 438 -15.43 -11.44 1.63
CA SER A 438 -15.04 -12.59 0.82
C SER A 438 -13.77 -13.26 1.34
N SER A 439 -13.62 -14.55 1.01
CA SER A 439 -12.44 -15.35 1.29
C SER A 439 -12.40 -16.53 0.32
N THR A 440 -11.25 -17.18 0.17
CA THR A 440 -11.16 -18.51 -0.44
C THR A 440 -11.64 -19.65 0.47
N ASP A 441 -11.73 -19.42 1.78
CA ASP A 441 -12.12 -20.44 2.78
C ASP A 441 -12.79 -19.78 4.00
N VAL A 442 -12.23 -19.94 5.20
CA VAL A 442 -12.74 -19.38 6.45
C VAL A 442 -12.03 -18.07 6.76
N ILE A 443 -12.80 -17.00 6.98
CA ILE A 443 -12.31 -15.74 7.52
C ILE A 443 -11.97 -15.95 9.00
N ARG A 444 -10.68 -16.01 9.33
CA ARG A 444 -10.19 -16.23 10.70
C ARG A 444 -9.63 -14.94 11.27
N VAL A 445 -10.19 -14.48 12.38
CA VAL A 445 -9.76 -13.26 13.09
C VAL A 445 -9.52 -13.57 14.55
N SER A 446 -8.36 -13.15 15.06
CA SER A 446 -7.96 -13.24 16.45
C SER A 446 -7.45 -11.89 16.98
N ALA A 447 -8.08 -11.36 18.03
CA ALA A 447 -7.70 -10.08 18.64
C ALA A 447 -8.02 -10.04 20.15
N ALA A 448 -7.66 -8.99 20.87
CA ALA A 448 -8.19 -8.78 22.22
C ALA A 448 -9.61 -8.24 22.17
N THR A 449 -9.88 -7.29 21.27
CA THR A 449 -11.24 -6.78 21.01
C THR A 449 -11.55 -6.84 19.53
N ILE A 450 -12.73 -7.36 19.19
CA ILE A 450 -13.26 -7.37 17.83
C ILE A 450 -14.50 -6.46 17.80
N ARG A 451 -14.52 -5.50 16.88
CA ARG A 451 -15.71 -4.67 16.61
C ARG A 451 -16.00 -4.65 15.12
N ILE A 452 -17.22 -5.03 14.75
CA ILE A 452 -17.67 -4.99 13.36
C ILE A 452 -19.02 -4.29 13.34
N ASN A 453 -19.02 -3.05 12.84
CA ASN A 453 -20.22 -2.24 12.72
C ASN A 453 -21.14 -2.64 11.55
N PRO A 454 -20.64 -2.97 10.34
CA PRO A 454 -21.52 -3.40 9.25
C PRO A 454 -22.04 -4.83 9.49
N ALA A 455 -23.06 -5.22 8.71
CA ALA A 455 -23.40 -6.63 8.59
C ALA A 455 -22.25 -7.40 7.92
N ILE A 456 -22.08 -8.68 8.30
CA ILE A 456 -21.09 -9.57 7.69
C ILE A 456 -21.82 -10.41 6.65
N GLU A 457 -21.85 -9.94 5.40
CA GLU A 457 -22.51 -10.62 4.29
C GLU A 457 -21.46 -11.17 3.32
N ALA A 458 -21.49 -12.48 3.04
CA ALA A 458 -20.58 -13.06 2.05
C ALA A 458 -21.04 -12.73 0.62
N THR A 459 -20.08 -12.60 -0.29
CA THR A 459 -20.35 -12.44 -1.73
C THR A 459 -20.68 -13.76 -2.43
N THR A 460 -20.22 -14.88 -1.88
CA THR A 460 -20.37 -16.24 -2.44
C THR A 460 -20.67 -17.25 -1.33
N THR A 461 -21.25 -18.38 -1.71
CA THR A 461 -21.41 -19.54 -0.81
C THR A 461 -20.04 -20.20 -0.54
N GLY A 462 -19.92 -20.92 0.58
CA GLY A 462 -18.70 -21.67 0.93
C GLY A 462 -17.70 -20.90 1.81
N VAL A 463 -17.97 -19.63 2.12
CA VAL A 463 -17.13 -18.82 3.02
C VAL A 463 -17.51 -19.07 4.48
N GLY A 464 -16.55 -19.47 5.31
CA GLY A 464 -16.75 -19.57 6.76
C GLY A 464 -16.32 -18.32 7.53
N LEU A 465 -16.70 -18.22 8.80
CA LEU A 465 -16.30 -17.15 9.71
C LEU A 465 -15.87 -17.71 11.06
N SER A 466 -14.70 -17.30 11.55
CA SER A 466 -14.18 -17.65 12.86
C SER A 466 -13.62 -16.40 13.55
N LEU A 467 -14.35 -15.88 14.53
CA LEU A 467 -13.93 -14.75 15.36
C LEU A 467 -13.50 -15.25 16.74
N ALA A 468 -12.27 -14.95 17.15
CA ALA A 468 -11.73 -15.28 18.45
C ALA A 468 -11.21 -14.00 19.15
N ALA A 469 -11.81 -13.63 20.27
CA ALA A 469 -11.36 -12.55 21.11
C ALA A 469 -10.96 -13.05 22.50
N SER A 470 -9.86 -12.56 23.05
CA SER A 470 -9.57 -12.76 24.48
C SER A 470 -10.44 -11.87 25.38
N GLY A 471 -10.92 -10.75 24.83
CA GLY A 471 -11.90 -9.84 25.41
C GLY A 471 -13.24 -9.89 24.67
N GLU A 472 -13.78 -8.73 24.34
CA GLU A 472 -15.12 -8.57 23.78
C GLU A 472 -15.18 -8.74 22.26
N VAL A 473 -16.26 -9.35 21.78
CA VAL A 473 -16.70 -9.31 20.38
C VAL A 473 -17.99 -8.48 20.29
N ASN A 474 -17.97 -7.39 19.53
CA ASN A 474 -19.11 -6.51 19.31
C ASN A 474 -19.48 -6.46 17.82
N LEU A 475 -20.67 -6.95 17.48
CA LEU A 475 -21.15 -7.08 16.10
C LEU A 475 -22.48 -6.33 16.00
N ALA A 476 -22.52 -5.22 15.26
CA ALA A 476 -23.72 -4.39 15.22
C ALA A 476 -24.75 -4.85 14.16
N GLY A 477 -24.34 -5.63 13.15
CA GLY A 477 -25.20 -6.12 12.08
C GLY A 477 -25.44 -7.63 12.09
N ASN A 478 -26.26 -8.11 11.14
CA ASN A 478 -26.47 -9.53 10.90
C ASN A 478 -25.18 -10.23 10.44
N ILE A 479 -25.14 -11.56 10.61
CA ILE A 479 -24.07 -12.42 10.08
C ILE A 479 -24.71 -13.38 9.08
N GLY A 480 -24.29 -13.29 7.82
CA GLY A 480 -24.98 -13.92 6.70
C GLY A 480 -26.39 -13.34 6.48
N SER A 481 -27.09 -13.92 5.53
CA SER A 481 -28.50 -13.65 5.25
C SER A 481 -29.24 -14.92 4.86
N ALA A 482 -30.57 -14.85 4.77
CA ALA A 482 -31.36 -15.95 4.24
C ALA A 482 -31.05 -16.25 2.75
N ALA A 483 -30.54 -15.28 2.00
CA ALA A 483 -30.18 -15.42 0.60
C ALA A 483 -28.76 -15.99 0.42
N ILE A 484 -27.80 -15.51 1.21
CA ILE A 484 -26.40 -15.95 1.18
C ILE A 484 -25.95 -16.23 2.62
N ARG A 485 -25.80 -17.53 2.91
CA ARG A 485 -25.38 -18.04 4.22
C ARG A 485 -23.88 -18.28 4.24
N LEU A 486 -23.26 -18.08 5.41
CA LEU A 486 -21.89 -18.50 5.63
C LEU A 486 -21.81 -20.02 5.79
N ASP A 487 -20.74 -20.65 5.31
CA ASP A 487 -20.55 -22.09 5.42
C ASP A 487 -20.47 -22.55 6.88
N SER A 488 -19.80 -21.79 7.72
CA SER A 488 -19.78 -22.01 9.17
C SER A 488 -19.56 -20.69 9.89
N VAL A 489 -20.02 -20.60 11.14
CA VAL A 489 -19.75 -19.45 12.02
C VAL A 489 -19.28 -19.97 13.37
N SER A 490 -18.13 -19.51 13.82
CA SER A 490 -17.60 -19.71 15.16
C SER A 490 -17.27 -18.37 15.78
N ILE A 491 -17.84 -18.05 16.94
CA ILE A 491 -17.56 -16.81 17.67
C ILE A 491 -17.19 -17.17 19.10
N ASN A 492 -16.00 -16.75 19.53
CA ASN A 492 -15.52 -16.93 20.87
C ASN A 492 -15.00 -15.58 21.40
N GLY A 493 -15.55 -15.12 22.51
CA GLY A 493 -15.12 -13.91 23.22
C GLY A 493 -15.60 -13.99 24.67
N SER A 494 -14.97 -13.25 25.59
CA SER A 494 -15.42 -13.21 26.99
C SER A 494 -16.84 -12.65 27.13
N GLN A 495 -17.23 -11.76 26.21
CA GLN A 495 -18.61 -11.34 25.95
C GLN A 495 -18.83 -11.17 24.45
N VAL A 496 -19.97 -11.61 23.95
CA VAL A 496 -20.43 -11.33 22.58
C VAL A 496 -21.62 -10.37 22.65
N ARG A 497 -21.43 -9.12 22.25
CA ARG A 497 -22.51 -8.14 22.06
C ARG A 497 -22.98 -8.18 20.62
N PHE A 498 -24.29 -8.29 20.42
CA PHE A 498 -24.87 -8.46 19.10
C PHE A 498 -26.04 -7.49 18.90
N GLY A 499 -25.88 -6.55 17.96
CA GLY A 499 -26.91 -5.59 17.55
C GLY A 499 -27.75 -6.05 16.36
N GLY A 500 -27.32 -7.13 15.68
CA GLY A 500 -28.07 -7.74 14.59
C GLY A 500 -29.31 -8.50 15.07
N THR A 501 -30.10 -8.96 14.10
CA THR A 501 -31.30 -9.78 14.30
C THR A 501 -31.07 -11.27 14.06
N GLY A 502 -30.01 -11.65 13.33
CA GLY A 502 -29.74 -13.07 13.11
C GLY A 502 -28.36 -13.43 12.58
N ILE A 503 -28.04 -14.71 12.77
CA ILE A 503 -26.84 -15.40 12.32
C ILE A 503 -27.27 -16.58 11.45
N PHE A 504 -26.92 -16.55 10.17
CA PHE A 504 -27.38 -17.48 9.16
C PHE A 504 -26.21 -18.27 8.57
N THR A 505 -26.20 -19.58 8.79
CA THR A 505 -25.18 -20.50 8.29
C THR A 505 -25.78 -21.65 7.50
N GLU A 506 -24.99 -22.22 6.59
CA GLU A 506 -25.28 -23.48 5.92
C GLU A 506 -24.88 -24.66 6.81
N GLY A 507 -23.62 -24.66 7.29
CA GLY A 507 -23.07 -25.63 8.22
C GLY A 507 -23.19 -25.18 9.68
N ALA A 508 -22.19 -25.56 10.50
CA ALA A 508 -22.26 -25.43 11.95
C ALA A 508 -22.17 -23.97 12.43
N LEU A 509 -22.93 -23.66 13.48
CA LEU A 509 -22.89 -22.40 14.21
C LEU A 509 -22.47 -22.66 15.67
N THR A 510 -21.34 -22.11 16.07
CA THR A 510 -20.79 -22.24 17.42
C THR A 510 -20.56 -20.89 18.07
N LEU A 511 -21.21 -20.65 19.20
CA LEU A 511 -20.94 -19.53 20.09
C LEU A 511 -20.25 -20.10 21.34
N GLY A 512 -18.94 -19.88 21.45
CA GLY A 512 -18.10 -20.44 22.51
C GLY A 512 -18.40 -19.88 23.90
N ASN A 513 -19.12 -18.76 23.97
CA ASN A 513 -19.61 -18.13 25.19
C ASN A 513 -21.04 -17.60 24.96
N GLY A 514 -21.54 -16.77 25.88
CA GLY A 514 -22.87 -16.17 25.77
C GLY A 514 -22.95 -15.09 24.71
N ILE A 515 -24.17 -14.83 24.23
CA ILE A 515 -24.51 -13.75 23.29
C ILE A 515 -25.53 -12.83 23.95
N ASN A 516 -25.26 -11.53 23.91
CA ASN A 516 -26.07 -10.51 24.55
C ASN A 516 -26.58 -9.52 23.49
N THR A 517 -27.90 -9.45 23.34
CA THR A 517 -28.60 -8.47 22.50
C THR A 517 -29.35 -7.43 23.33
N THR A 518 -29.16 -7.45 24.66
CA THR A 518 -29.66 -6.40 25.55
C THR A 518 -29.03 -5.06 25.16
N PRO A 519 -29.83 -4.01 24.90
CA PRO A 519 -29.29 -2.72 24.48
C PRO A 519 -28.39 -2.10 25.57
N ASP A 520 -27.42 -1.30 25.16
CA ASP A 520 -26.55 -0.58 26.09
C ASP A 520 -27.28 0.57 26.82
N LEU A 521 -28.35 1.09 26.23
CA LEU A 521 -29.24 2.10 26.81
C LEU A 521 -30.60 1.48 27.18
N GLU A 522 -31.41 2.21 27.94
CA GLU A 522 -32.81 1.85 28.18
C GLU A 522 -33.54 1.55 26.86
N GLY A 523 -34.12 0.36 26.74
CA GLY A 523 -34.72 -0.07 25.48
C GLY A 523 -35.19 -1.52 25.46
N VAL A 524 -35.91 -1.86 24.39
CA VAL A 524 -36.38 -3.23 24.10
C VAL A 524 -35.19 -4.17 23.88
N GLY A 525 -35.33 -5.41 24.34
CA GLY A 525 -34.34 -6.44 24.08
C GLY A 525 -34.25 -6.77 22.59
N GLY A 526 -33.03 -6.96 22.07
CA GLY A 526 -32.83 -7.32 20.66
C GLY A 526 -33.28 -8.76 20.42
N SER A 527 -34.08 -9.00 19.37
CA SER A 527 -34.44 -10.36 18.97
C SER A 527 -33.26 -11.06 18.31
N LEU A 528 -33.16 -12.37 18.47
CA LEU A 528 -32.06 -13.18 17.96
C LEU A 528 -32.58 -14.41 17.21
N HIS A 529 -32.22 -14.51 15.94
CA HIS A 529 -32.45 -15.67 15.10
C HIS A 529 -31.13 -16.38 14.79
N LEU A 530 -30.96 -17.60 15.31
CA LEU A 530 -29.85 -18.47 14.97
C LEU A 530 -30.35 -19.54 14.00
N ASP A 531 -29.73 -19.64 12.82
CA ASP A 531 -30.20 -20.57 11.79
C ASP A 531 -29.04 -21.28 11.09
N ALA A 532 -29.03 -22.61 11.16
CA ALA A 532 -28.03 -23.49 10.55
C ALA A 532 -28.73 -24.56 9.70
N VAL A 533 -28.62 -24.48 8.38
CA VAL A 533 -29.42 -25.34 7.47
C VAL A 533 -29.11 -26.83 7.62
N THR A 534 -27.83 -27.19 7.76
CA THR A 534 -27.37 -28.59 7.84
C THR A 534 -26.58 -28.88 9.12
N GLY A 535 -25.99 -27.86 9.74
CA GLY A 535 -25.07 -28.01 10.87
C GLY A 535 -25.74 -27.94 12.23
N ASN A 536 -24.99 -28.35 13.25
CA ASN A 536 -25.39 -28.19 14.66
C ASN A 536 -25.32 -26.71 15.07
N ILE A 537 -26.19 -26.31 16.01
CA ILE A 537 -26.07 -25.04 16.72
C ILE A 537 -25.63 -25.32 18.15
N THR A 538 -24.50 -24.74 18.56
CA THR A 538 -24.00 -24.81 19.94
C THR A 538 -23.79 -23.41 20.52
N VAL A 539 -24.44 -23.11 21.64
CA VAL A 539 -24.22 -21.89 22.42
C VAL A 539 -23.82 -22.28 23.84
N ALA A 540 -22.53 -22.14 24.15
CA ALA A 540 -21.97 -22.61 25.41
C ALA A 540 -22.23 -21.68 26.60
N GLY A 541 -22.64 -20.42 26.35
CA GLY A 541 -23.01 -19.47 27.40
C GLY A 541 -24.47 -19.00 27.35
N LEU A 542 -24.78 -17.96 28.11
CA LEU A 542 -26.12 -17.37 28.18
C LEU A 542 -26.47 -16.62 26.89
N ILE A 543 -27.62 -16.95 26.29
CA ILE A 543 -28.31 -16.08 25.34
C ILE A 543 -29.13 -15.08 26.18
N ASP A 544 -28.73 -13.80 26.20
CA ASP A 544 -29.43 -12.74 26.93
C ASP A 544 -30.04 -11.73 25.95
N THR A 545 -31.36 -11.74 25.87
CA THR A 545 -32.17 -10.90 24.99
C THR A 545 -33.11 -10.01 25.78
N ARG A 546 -32.83 -9.79 27.07
CA ARG A 546 -33.72 -9.06 27.95
C ARG A 546 -33.87 -7.59 27.56
N GLY A 547 -35.03 -7.00 27.89
CA GLY A 547 -35.19 -5.54 27.86
C GLY A 547 -34.33 -4.89 28.94
N LYS A 548 -33.70 -3.75 28.62
CA LYS A 548 -32.95 -2.97 29.62
C LYS A 548 -33.87 -1.92 30.23
N GLY A 549 -34.32 -2.17 31.45
CA GLY A 549 -35.15 -1.24 32.23
C GLY A 549 -34.35 -0.11 32.89
N GLY A 550 -35.07 0.91 33.34
CA GLY A 550 -34.59 2.02 34.14
C GLY A 550 -35.75 2.93 34.56
N ALA A 551 -35.84 4.15 34.00
CA ALA A 551 -37.00 5.01 34.17
C ALA A 551 -38.26 4.45 33.50
N ALA A 552 -38.09 3.74 32.37
CA ALA A 552 -39.13 2.95 31.73
C ALA A 552 -38.77 1.46 31.74
N GLU A 553 -39.81 0.63 31.68
CA GLU A 553 -39.70 -0.82 31.54
C GLU A 553 -39.88 -1.22 30.08
N TYR A 554 -39.17 -2.25 29.62
CA TYR A 554 -39.18 -2.66 28.21
C TYR A 554 -39.37 -4.16 28.00
N ASN A 555 -39.92 -4.54 26.85
CA ASN A 555 -40.11 -5.93 26.43
C ASN A 555 -38.76 -6.64 26.25
N GLY A 556 -38.74 -7.94 26.47
CA GLY A 556 -37.64 -8.81 26.03
C GLY A 556 -37.71 -9.08 24.53
N GLY A 557 -36.57 -9.45 23.95
CA GLY A 557 -36.45 -9.86 22.55
C GLY A 557 -36.74 -11.34 22.37
N ASP A 558 -37.25 -11.70 21.19
CA ASP A 558 -37.53 -13.10 20.85
C ASP A 558 -36.23 -13.86 20.55
N VAL A 559 -36.20 -15.15 20.83
CA VAL A 559 -35.13 -16.07 20.45
C VAL A 559 -35.70 -17.17 19.55
N THR A 560 -35.22 -17.25 18.32
CA THR A 560 -35.53 -18.32 17.38
C THR A 560 -34.25 -19.09 17.05
N ILE A 561 -34.28 -20.41 17.19
CA ILE A 561 -33.16 -21.29 16.86
C ILE A 561 -33.64 -22.38 15.91
N SER A 562 -33.12 -22.40 14.69
CA SER A 562 -33.46 -23.37 13.65
C SER A 562 -32.19 -24.10 13.22
N SER A 563 -32.20 -25.43 13.25
CA SER A 563 -31.03 -26.24 12.91
C SER A 563 -31.42 -27.49 12.12
N GLY A 564 -30.68 -27.82 11.07
CA GLY A 564 -30.72 -29.15 10.45
C GLY A 564 -29.95 -30.21 11.23
N GLY A 565 -29.17 -29.79 12.23
CA GLY A 565 -28.42 -30.63 13.16
C GLY A 565 -29.01 -30.61 14.58
N ASN A 566 -28.17 -30.96 15.55
CA ASN A 566 -28.52 -30.86 16.97
C ASN A 566 -28.42 -29.42 17.47
N ILE A 567 -29.27 -29.06 18.43
CA ILE A 567 -29.21 -27.79 19.15
C ILE A 567 -28.69 -28.06 20.56
N SER A 568 -27.67 -27.34 21.00
CA SER A 568 -27.19 -27.35 22.39
C SER A 568 -27.04 -25.92 22.89
N VAL A 569 -27.84 -25.54 23.89
CA VAL A 569 -27.79 -24.19 24.49
C VAL A 569 -27.57 -24.28 25.98
N ALA A 570 -26.69 -23.43 26.52
CA ALA A 570 -26.40 -23.41 27.94
C ALA A 570 -27.50 -22.73 28.75
N SER A 571 -27.90 -21.50 28.42
CA SER A 571 -29.02 -20.82 29.09
C SER A 571 -29.62 -19.77 28.18
N ILE A 572 -30.89 -19.42 28.40
CA ILE A 572 -31.57 -18.35 27.67
C ILE A 572 -32.33 -17.46 28.65
N ASN A 573 -32.23 -16.15 28.46
CA ASN A 573 -32.97 -15.13 29.17
C ASN A 573 -33.65 -14.18 28.19
N THR A 574 -34.99 -14.18 28.16
CA THR A 574 -35.82 -13.26 27.35
C THR A 574 -36.65 -12.33 28.23
N SER A 575 -36.24 -12.13 29.47
CA SER A 575 -37.01 -11.35 30.44
C SER A 575 -37.27 -9.91 30.00
N ALA A 576 -38.39 -9.38 30.46
CA ALA A 576 -38.80 -8.01 30.30
C ALA A 576 -38.83 -7.28 31.65
N GLY A 577 -38.97 -5.97 31.56
CA GLY A 577 -39.29 -5.12 32.70
C GLY A 577 -40.67 -5.40 33.31
N VAL A 578 -40.94 -4.84 34.49
CA VAL A 578 -42.23 -5.02 35.16
C VAL A 578 -43.39 -4.53 34.28
N GLY A 579 -44.42 -5.37 34.09
CA GLY A 579 -45.61 -5.02 33.27
C GLY A 579 -45.39 -5.04 31.75
N LYS A 580 -44.26 -5.60 31.29
CA LYS A 580 -43.89 -5.80 29.88
C LYS A 580 -43.77 -7.27 29.54
N ASP A 581 -43.79 -7.60 28.25
CA ASP A 581 -43.83 -8.98 27.79
C ASP A 581 -42.42 -9.53 27.58
N ALA A 582 -42.13 -10.67 28.20
CA ALA A 582 -40.92 -11.44 27.92
C ALA A 582 -40.96 -11.96 26.47
N GLY A 583 -39.79 -12.09 25.84
CA GLY A 583 -39.70 -12.57 24.46
C GLY A 583 -40.01 -14.06 24.31
N LEU A 584 -40.52 -14.42 23.13
CA LEU A 584 -40.82 -15.78 22.69
C LEU A 584 -39.53 -16.59 22.52
N MET A 585 -39.53 -17.85 22.96
CA MET A 585 -38.45 -18.80 22.66
C MET A 585 -38.96 -19.90 21.73
N THR A 586 -38.37 -20.02 20.54
CA THR A 586 -38.69 -21.05 19.54
C THR A 586 -37.43 -21.84 19.18
N MET A 587 -37.52 -23.17 19.22
CA MET A 587 -36.42 -24.04 18.77
C MET A 587 -36.94 -25.17 17.86
N ASP A 588 -36.35 -25.30 16.67
CA ASP A 588 -36.65 -26.37 15.71
C ASP A 588 -35.34 -27.03 15.23
N CYS A 589 -35.21 -28.33 15.46
CA CYS A 589 -34.04 -29.11 15.04
C CYS A 589 -34.35 -30.16 13.97
N GLY A 590 -35.60 -30.22 13.49
CA GLY A 590 -36.05 -31.26 12.57
C GLY A 590 -36.03 -32.70 13.13
N ASN A 591 -36.53 -33.63 12.32
CA ASN A 591 -36.76 -35.02 12.73
C ASN A 591 -35.48 -35.78 13.05
N GLY A 592 -35.49 -36.51 14.17
CA GLY A 592 -34.39 -37.40 14.57
C GLY A 592 -33.16 -36.70 15.14
N LYS A 593 -33.23 -35.39 15.42
CA LYS A 593 -32.18 -34.63 16.10
C LYS A 593 -32.50 -34.38 17.58
N THR A 594 -31.50 -33.87 18.31
CA THR A 594 -31.58 -33.61 19.75
C THR A 594 -31.52 -32.12 20.05
N ILE A 595 -32.41 -31.67 20.93
CA ILE A 595 -32.26 -30.39 21.65
C ILE A 595 -31.75 -30.68 23.06
N THR A 596 -30.60 -30.09 23.39
CA THR A 596 -29.96 -30.17 24.70
C THR A 596 -29.99 -28.81 25.37
N LEU A 597 -30.60 -28.74 26.56
CA LEU A 597 -30.58 -27.56 27.42
C LEU A 597 -29.72 -27.87 28.64
N ASN A 598 -28.57 -27.20 28.74
CA ASN A 598 -27.58 -27.46 29.81
C ASN A 598 -27.78 -26.59 31.06
N GLY A 599 -28.74 -25.66 31.03
CA GLY A 599 -28.96 -24.68 32.10
C GLY A 599 -30.35 -24.06 32.06
N THR A 600 -30.46 -22.79 32.45
CA THR A 600 -31.74 -22.16 32.81
C THR A 600 -32.38 -21.47 31.62
N LEU A 601 -33.71 -21.64 31.47
CA LEU A 601 -34.54 -20.79 30.63
C LEU A 601 -35.30 -19.80 31.53
N THR A 602 -35.13 -18.51 31.26
CA THR A 602 -35.74 -17.41 32.04
C THR A 602 -36.55 -16.51 31.13
N ALA A 603 -37.83 -16.32 31.46
CA ALA A 603 -38.73 -15.41 30.77
C ALA A 603 -39.63 -14.74 31.82
N THR A 604 -39.12 -13.72 32.50
CA THR A 604 -39.85 -12.99 33.54
C THR A 604 -40.38 -11.67 32.98
N GLY A 605 -41.65 -11.38 33.17
CA GLY A 605 -42.33 -10.24 32.56
C GLY A 605 -43.72 -10.65 32.04
N GLY A 606 -44.73 -9.83 32.33
CA GLY A 606 -46.08 -9.95 31.77
C GLY A 606 -47.01 -8.93 32.41
N ARG A 607 -47.85 -8.26 31.60
CA ARG A 607 -48.90 -7.38 32.11
C ARG A 607 -50.06 -8.22 32.64
N ASN A 608 -50.46 -8.00 33.89
CA ASN A 608 -51.85 -8.23 34.29
C ASN A 608 -52.72 -7.26 33.45
N GLY A 609 -53.36 -7.75 32.38
CA GLY A 609 -54.54 -7.13 31.74
C GLY A 609 -54.37 -6.41 30.38
N SER A 610 -55.30 -6.76 29.46
CA SER A 610 -55.82 -6.08 28.24
C SER A 610 -54.98 -6.13 26.94
N ALA A 611 -55.49 -6.28 25.71
CA ALA A 611 -56.80 -6.59 25.07
C ALA A 611 -56.49 -6.99 23.59
N ASP A 612 -56.95 -8.14 23.06
CA ASP A 612 -58.08 -8.34 22.11
C ASP A 612 -57.86 -7.86 20.66
N ASP A 613 -57.86 -8.80 19.70
CA ASP A 613 -58.58 -8.67 18.41
C ASP A 613 -59.00 -10.07 17.90
N ILE A 614 -60.16 -10.12 17.25
CA ILE A 614 -61.00 -11.28 16.95
C ILE A 614 -60.86 -11.68 15.46
N ASP A 615 -60.89 -12.97 15.13
CA ASP A 615 -61.55 -13.44 13.89
C ASP A 615 -62.17 -14.84 14.12
N PRO A 616 -63.51 -15.01 13.94
CA PRO A 616 -64.21 -16.23 14.26
C PRO A 616 -64.62 -17.02 13.01
N ASP A 617 -63.77 -17.24 11.99
CA ASP A 617 -64.11 -18.27 10.99
C ASP A 617 -62.95 -18.76 10.11
N LYS A 618 -62.33 -19.90 10.48
CA LYS A 618 -61.75 -20.87 9.52
C LYS A 618 -61.83 -22.29 10.07
N ARG A 619 -62.99 -22.93 9.90
CA ARG A 619 -63.08 -24.39 9.83
C ARG A 619 -62.65 -24.84 8.43
N GLY A 620 -61.49 -25.50 8.34
CA GLY A 620 -61.16 -26.34 7.18
C GLY A 620 -59.73 -26.18 6.66
N ASN A 621 -58.78 -26.87 7.27
CA ASN A 621 -57.96 -27.89 6.60
C ASN A 621 -57.20 -28.68 7.68
N ARG A 622 -57.35 -30.00 7.68
CA ARG A 622 -56.65 -30.92 8.59
C ARG A 622 -55.37 -31.34 7.87
N ASP A 623 -54.27 -30.76 8.28
CA ASP A 623 -52.88 -31.24 8.26
C ASP A 623 -52.00 -30.00 8.48
N ILE A 624 -50.93 -30.12 9.27
CA ILE A 624 -50.14 -29.05 9.92
C ILE A 624 -50.67 -28.71 11.33
N GLY A 625 -50.19 -29.49 12.31
CA GLY A 625 -50.43 -29.22 13.72
C GLY A 625 -49.61 -28.03 14.23
N SER A 626 -50.15 -26.82 14.10
CA SER A 626 -49.70 -25.65 14.85
C SER A 626 -50.32 -25.69 16.26
N HIS A 627 -49.51 -25.89 17.29
CA HIS A 627 -50.00 -25.96 18.68
C HIS A 627 -50.23 -24.55 19.26
N TYR A 628 -51.48 -24.08 19.20
CA TYR A 628 -51.95 -22.89 19.93
C TYR A 628 -52.15 -23.20 21.42
N PHE A 629 -51.51 -22.47 22.34
CA PHE A 629 -51.94 -22.40 23.74
C PHE A 629 -53.30 -21.70 23.81
N ARG A 630 -54.40 -22.43 24.11
CA ARG A 630 -55.76 -21.87 24.26
C ARG A 630 -55.92 -21.10 25.58
N ARG A 631 -56.87 -20.13 25.61
CA ARG A 631 -57.23 -19.27 26.78
C ARG A 631 -57.65 -20.14 27.98
N ASN A 632 -57.12 -19.82 29.16
CA ASN A 632 -57.81 -20.05 30.43
C ASN A 632 -58.61 -18.77 30.75
N PRO A 633 -59.89 -18.82 31.20
CA PRO A 633 -60.73 -17.62 31.38
C PRO A 633 -60.28 -16.65 32.49
N SER A 634 -59.19 -16.91 33.20
CA SER A 634 -58.80 -16.18 34.42
C SER A 634 -57.72 -15.11 34.27
N GLY A 635 -57.36 -14.69 33.06
CA GLY A 635 -56.53 -13.48 32.88
C GLY A 635 -55.06 -13.59 33.30
N HIS A 636 -54.42 -14.75 33.13
CA HIS A 636 -52.98 -14.93 33.42
C HIS A 636 -52.10 -14.87 32.16
N ALA A 637 -50.88 -14.34 32.34
CA ALA A 637 -49.85 -14.22 31.31
C ALA A 637 -49.48 -15.58 30.69
N LYS A 638 -49.29 -15.60 29.37
CA LYS A 638 -48.82 -16.78 28.62
C LYS A 638 -47.33 -16.61 28.31
N HIS A 639 -46.49 -17.47 28.88
CA HIS A 639 -45.12 -17.66 28.42
C HIS A 639 -45.14 -18.77 27.36
N HIS A 640 -44.70 -18.48 26.13
CA HIS A 640 -44.72 -19.43 25.02
C HIS A 640 -43.30 -19.97 24.80
N LEU A 641 -43.13 -21.27 25.00
CA LEU A 641 -41.93 -22.01 24.62
C LEU A 641 -42.37 -23.10 23.64
N GLU A 642 -41.85 -23.07 22.43
CA GLU A 642 -42.22 -24.03 21.39
C GLU A 642 -41.01 -24.85 20.93
N PHE A 643 -41.17 -26.18 20.96
CA PHE A 643 -40.22 -27.12 20.36
C PHE A 643 -40.91 -27.82 19.19
N ARG A 644 -40.30 -27.79 18.01
CA ARG A 644 -40.86 -28.45 16.81
C ARG A 644 -39.96 -29.59 16.34
N LYS A 645 -40.61 -30.68 15.90
CA LYS A 645 -40.05 -31.77 15.06
C LYS A 645 -38.85 -32.57 15.59
N CYS A 646 -38.43 -32.46 16.85
CA CYS A 646 -37.25 -33.17 17.36
C CYS A 646 -37.52 -34.62 17.82
N GLY A 647 -36.51 -35.51 17.68
CA GLY A 647 -36.61 -36.93 18.05
C GLY A 647 -36.37 -37.20 19.55
N HIS A 648 -35.54 -36.37 20.20
CA HIS A 648 -35.27 -36.49 21.64
C HIS A 648 -34.96 -35.12 22.27
N HIS A 649 -35.38 -34.92 23.52
CA HIS A 649 -35.05 -33.70 24.29
C HIS A 649 -34.33 -34.10 25.58
N ILE A 650 -33.16 -33.52 25.80
CA ILE A 650 -32.32 -33.80 26.98
C ILE A 650 -32.26 -32.53 27.84
N PHE A 651 -32.80 -32.63 29.05
CA PHE A 651 -32.75 -31.57 30.06
C PHE A 651 -31.75 -31.99 31.13
N GLN A 652 -30.62 -31.30 31.23
CA GLN A 652 -29.62 -31.54 32.28
C GLN A 652 -29.67 -30.39 33.28
N SER A 653 -30.03 -30.69 34.53
CA SER A 653 -29.96 -29.78 35.71
C SER A 653 -30.67 -28.41 35.68
N GLY A 654 -31.41 -28.03 34.64
CA GLY A 654 -32.06 -26.70 34.54
C GLY A 654 -33.39 -26.55 35.29
N GLN A 655 -33.58 -25.43 35.99
CA GLN A 655 -34.89 -24.94 36.46
C GLN A 655 -35.50 -24.04 35.37
N CYS A 656 -36.79 -24.16 35.07
CA CYS A 656 -37.51 -23.14 34.29
C CYS A 656 -38.15 -22.14 35.28
N LYS A 657 -37.83 -20.85 35.16
CA LYS A 657 -38.39 -19.79 36.01
C LYS A 657 -39.30 -18.88 35.19
N PHE A 658 -40.59 -18.91 35.51
CA PHE A 658 -41.64 -18.05 34.95
C PHE A 658 -42.20 -17.14 36.05
N SER A 659 -42.93 -16.07 35.69
CA SER A 659 -43.48 -15.11 36.67
C SER A 659 -44.39 -15.80 37.72
N TYR A 660 -44.32 -15.29 38.97
CA TYR A 660 -44.90 -15.79 40.25
C TYR A 660 -44.06 -16.79 41.07
N GLY A 661 -42.72 -16.77 41.05
CA GLY A 661 -41.94 -17.49 42.08
C GLY A 661 -42.15 -19.01 42.16
N HIS A 662 -42.86 -19.59 41.20
CA HIS A 662 -43.22 -21.00 41.18
C HIS A 662 -42.14 -21.80 40.45
N GLN A 663 -41.66 -22.87 41.08
CA GLN A 663 -40.79 -23.85 40.43
C GLN A 663 -41.66 -24.79 39.57
N CYS A 664 -41.63 -24.67 38.24
CA CYS A 664 -42.24 -25.71 37.40
C CYS A 664 -41.37 -26.97 37.47
N ARG A 665 -41.90 -28.04 38.08
CA ARG A 665 -41.25 -29.35 38.20
C ARG A 665 -41.55 -30.16 36.93
N ILE A 666 -40.52 -30.58 36.21
CA ILE A 666 -40.66 -31.49 35.05
C ILE A 666 -41.20 -32.83 35.59
N ARG A 667 -42.48 -33.16 35.33
CA ARG A 667 -42.98 -34.52 35.55
C ARG A 667 -42.50 -35.40 34.41
N ARG A 668 -41.83 -36.50 34.76
CA ARG A 668 -41.63 -37.61 33.84
C ARG A 668 -43.00 -38.14 33.42
N ASP A 669 -43.16 -38.28 32.11
CA ASP A 669 -44.05 -39.22 31.42
C ASP A 669 -45.54 -38.85 31.29
N GLN A 670 -45.84 -38.11 30.22
CA GLN A 670 -47.10 -38.27 29.46
C GLN A 670 -46.73 -38.38 27.97
N TRP A 671 -46.67 -39.61 27.47
CA TRP A 671 -46.55 -39.90 26.05
C TRP A 671 -47.93 -39.83 25.40
N SER A 672 -48.11 -38.97 24.40
CA SER A 672 -49.19 -39.16 23.43
C SER A 672 -48.57 -39.64 22.12
N ARG A 673 -48.89 -40.87 21.70
CA ARG A 673 -48.48 -41.43 20.42
C ARG A 673 -49.37 -40.83 19.33
N GLY A 674 -48.84 -39.87 18.58
CA GLY A 674 -49.32 -39.55 17.23
C GLY A 674 -48.75 -40.55 16.22
N GLY A 675 -49.48 -40.83 15.13
CA GLY A 675 -49.18 -41.88 14.15
C GLY A 675 -47.83 -41.80 13.41
N ASP A 676 -47.07 -40.70 13.59
CA ASP A 676 -45.82 -40.44 12.86
C ASP A 676 -44.55 -40.55 13.73
N GLY A 677 -44.67 -41.10 14.95
CA GLY A 677 -43.51 -41.30 15.84
C GLY A 677 -43.00 -40.03 16.57
N CYS A 678 -43.58 -38.86 16.31
CA CYS A 678 -43.35 -37.64 17.08
C CYS A 678 -44.27 -37.61 18.33
N GLY A 679 -43.67 -37.65 19.53
CA GLY A 679 -44.39 -37.42 20.78
C GLY A 679 -44.23 -35.98 21.25
N ASN A 680 -45.33 -35.25 21.43
CA ASN A 680 -45.31 -33.91 22.02
C ASN A 680 -45.08 -33.99 23.54
N ARG A 681 -44.18 -33.15 24.09
CA ARG A 681 -44.10 -32.91 25.54
C ARG A 681 -44.89 -31.66 25.91
N TYR A 682 -45.82 -31.80 26.84
CA TYR A 682 -46.56 -30.69 27.43
C TYR A 682 -45.88 -30.25 28.74
N PHE A 683 -45.61 -28.96 28.89
CA PHE A 683 -45.27 -28.37 30.18
C PHE A 683 -46.56 -27.89 30.86
N ASP A 684 -47.08 -28.66 31.81
CA ASP A 684 -48.21 -28.25 32.65
C ASP A 684 -47.67 -27.54 33.90
N CYS A 685 -47.59 -26.22 33.86
CA CYS A 685 -47.30 -25.41 35.04
C CYS A 685 -48.60 -25.28 35.85
N ARG A 686 -48.76 -26.12 36.87
CA ARG A 686 -49.87 -25.99 37.83
C ARG A 686 -49.47 -25.15 39.03
N TYR A 687 -50.39 -24.27 39.42
CA TYR A 687 -50.43 -23.63 40.72
C TYR A 687 -50.38 -24.69 41.82
N ASP A 688 -49.43 -24.56 42.75
CA ASP A 688 -49.64 -24.93 44.16
C ASP A 688 -49.66 -23.63 44.97
#